data_AF-A0A5A7TAP1-F1
#
_entry.id   AF-A0A5A7TAP1-F1
#
_cell.length_a   1.000
_cell.length_b   1.000
_cell.length_c   1.000
_cell.angle_alpha   90.00
_cell.angle_beta   90.00
_cell.angle_gamma   90.00
#
_symmetry.space_group_name_H-M   'P 1'
#
loop_
_entity.id
_entity.type
_entity.pdbx_description
1 polymer ?
#
loop_
_entity_poly.entity_id
_entity_poly.type
_entity_poly.pdbx_seq_one_letter_code
_entity_poly.pdbx_strand_id
1 'polypeptide(L)'
;MGVGGHFWDLLKPNARTEGFDFLRNKRVAVDLSFWIVQHETAIKSTSRSPHLRLTFFRTITLFAKFGAFPVFVVDGTPSPLKSKARIARFFRLSGIDTSDLPKVEDRISVHRNRKFAKCVKECVELLELFGVPVLEAKGEAEALCAELNQKGFVDACITADSDAFLFGAKCVIKSIHPNSKACTPIYTSPLLQVTSLILPCSLEYHHMQEPLECYFMSDIEAALGLNRNHLIAISLLVGNDHDLNGVQGVGLDTAVRFVQDYTDDQILNKLYEIGNEDTTALQSGFELVNNYGQSSETDSRKIKCSHCSFCGHPGSKRAHVKFPCEYCDVSHGEGCIKKPDGFKCNCSSCDTDREEKEKKKQENWRLRVCNKIAMEPNFPSSELIQMYQCDNHSYFSDDDLVLSWGSPRTELLVDFLVFHLQWEPSYIRQRMLPMLSTIFLREMANNPIQTLLFGQYEFDSILREKIRFGHSFYVVKWKKAVPAISNVMYEDSLGEFGTGPEDAIDVDEAVDLTDEFDSPKIHIQDGCSFLLTDENMELVGAAYPEQAAKFLQEKEMKRQKTPSTPACGTSGKSDSSKAKGVQLSITEFYRATKTQQQTADTTDSTNEDEETSTGKRKASSSSTLSKSVRRRLLFD
;
A
#
# COMPACT_ATOMS: atom_id res chain seq x y z
N MET A 1 -12.06 3.85 -5.54
CA MET A 1 -12.11 2.98 -6.72
C MET A 1 -12.58 1.64 -6.20
N GLY A 2 -13.59 1.10 -6.86
CA GLY A 2 -14.37 -0.05 -6.44
C GLY A 2 -15.45 0.25 -5.41
N VAL A 3 -15.65 -0.69 -4.49
CA VAL A 3 -16.65 -0.68 -3.41
C VAL A 3 -16.63 0.62 -2.59
N GLY A 4 -17.81 1.19 -2.39
CA GLY A 4 -18.04 2.41 -1.63
C GLY A 4 -17.84 2.26 -0.11
N GLY A 5 -18.08 3.36 0.61
CA GLY A 5 -18.18 3.33 2.08
C GLY A 5 -16.87 3.05 2.82
N HIS A 6 -15.70 3.39 2.25
CA HIS A 6 -14.39 3.14 2.85
C HIS A 6 -14.03 1.65 2.99
N PHE A 7 -14.40 0.83 2.01
CA PHE A 7 -14.18 -0.61 2.02
C PHE A 7 -12.73 -1.05 2.32
N TRP A 8 -11.73 -0.33 1.83
CA TRP A 8 -10.33 -0.62 2.18
C TRP A 8 -10.02 -0.49 3.68
N ASP A 9 -10.72 0.38 4.43
CA ASP A 9 -10.52 0.52 5.87
C ASP A 9 -11.05 -0.69 6.65
N LEU A 10 -12.09 -1.36 6.13
CA LEU A 10 -12.56 -2.66 6.65
C LEU A 10 -11.52 -3.76 6.45
N LEU A 11 -10.84 -3.77 5.28
CA LEU A 11 -9.86 -4.80 4.96
C LEU A 11 -8.50 -4.55 5.64
N LYS A 12 -8.15 -3.28 5.89
CA LYS A 12 -6.82 -2.84 6.37
C LYS A 12 -6.27 -3.60 7.59
N PRO A 13 -7.06 -3.99 8.60
CA PRO A 13 -6.57 -4.80 9.72
C PRO A 13 -6.00 -6.16 9.31
N ASN A 14 -6.40 -6.67 8.13
CA ASN A 14 -5.96 -7.96 7.57
C ASN A 14 -4.89 -7.79 6.48
N ALA A 15 -4.37 -6.58 6.28
CA ALA A 15 -3.28 -6.33 5.34
C ALA A 15 -1.98 -6.97 5.86
N ARG A 16 -1.28 -7.67 4.97
CA ARG A 16 0.11 -8.06 5.21
C ARG A 16 1.04 -7.02 4.62
N THR A 17 1.99 -6.56 5.40
CA THR A 17 3.17 -5.90 4.85
C THR A 17 4.12 -7.00 4.39
N GLU A 18 4.68 -6.87 3.20
CA GLU A 18 5.55 -7.89 2.61
C GLU A 18 6.83 -7.26 2.04
N GLY A 19 7.96 -7.92 2.28
CA GLY A 19 9.30 -7.48 1.89
C GLY A 19 9.55 -7.46 0.38
N PHE A 20 10.74 -6.98 -0.03
CA PHE A 20 11.14 -6.94 -1.46
C PHE A 20 11.21 -8.34 -2.11
N ASP A 21 11.43 -9.37 -1.29
CA ASP A 21 11.58 -10.75 -1.76
C ASP A 21 10.24 -11.44 -2.04
N PHE A 22 9.11 -10.88 -1.58
CA PHE A 22 7.80 -11.52 -1.73
C PHE A 22 7.40 -11.76 -3.18
N LEU A 23 7.79 -10.87 -4.09
CA LEU A 23 7.50 -10.96 -5.52
C LEU A 23 8.57 -11.72 -6.33
N ARG A 24 9.61 -12.22 -5.67
CA ARG A 24 10.70 -12.93 -6.33
C ARG A 24 10.18 -14.16 -7.05
N ASN A 25 10.52 -14.25 -8.33
CA ASN A 25 10.12 -15.33 -9.24
C ASN A 25 8.59 -15.51 -9.39
N LYS A 26 7.80 -14.53 -8.96
CA LYS A 26 6.33 -14.55 -9.14
C LYS A 26 5.93 -13.83 -10.41
N ARG A 27 4.90 -14.36 -11.07
CA ARG A 27 4.17 -13.71 -12.16
C ARG A 27 3.14 -12.77 -11.55
N VAL A 28 3.07 -11.52 -12.02
CA VAL A 28 2.21 -10.52 -11.39
C VAL A 28 1.44 -9.75 -12.46
N ALA A 29 0.11 -9.78 -12.40
CA ALA A 29 -0.70 -8.93 -13.26
C ALA A 29 -0.68 -7.48 -12.74
N VAL A 30 -0.51 -6.51 -13.63
CA VAL A 30 -0.47 -5.08 -13.29
C VAL A 30 -1.58 -4.37 -14.05
N ASP A 31 -2.47 -3.72 -13.31
CA ASP A 31 -3.46 -2.81 -13.87
C ASP A 31 -2.77 -1.52 -14.36
N LEU A 32 -2.58 -1.41 -15.69
CA LEU A 32 -1.86 -0.30 -16.30
C LEU A 32 -2.69 0.99 -16.24
N SER A 33 -4.02 0.88 -16.39
CA SER A 33 -4.93 2.02 -16.31
C SER A 33 -4.84 2.69 -14.95
N PHE A 34 -4.84 1.89 -13.87
CA PHE A 34 -4.66 2.39 -12.51
C PHE A 34 -3.32 3.12 -12.33
N TRP A 35 -2.22 2.55 -12.82
CA TRP A 35 -0.91 3.20 -12.75
C TRP A 35 -0.91 4.56 -13.47
N ILE A 36 -1.40 4.63 -14.70
CA ILE A 36 -1.46 5.89 -15.47
C ILE A 36 -2.27 6.96 -14.74
N VAL A 37 -3.43 6.61 -14.16
CA VAL A 37 -4.28 7.57 -13.41
C VAL A 37 -3.60 8.04 -12.12
N GLN A 38 -2.93 7.13 -11.40
CA GLN A 38 -2.17 7.47 -10.19
C GLN A 38 -1.06 8.49 -10.51
N HIS A 39 -0.51 8.46 -11.72
CA HIS A 39 0.57 9.34 -12.16
C HIS A 39 0.09 10.76 -12.48
N GLU A 40 -1.03 10.90 -13.18
CA GLU A 40 -1.62 12.22 -13.48
C GLU A 40 -1.97 13.02 -12.22
N THR A 41 -2.25 12.32 -11.11
CA THR A 41 -2.58 12.94 -9.82
C THR A 41 -1.37 13.21 -8.93
N ALA A 42 -0.29 12.43 -9.07
CA ALA A 42 0.90 12.53 -8.22
C ALA A 42 1.92 13.58 -8.68
N ILE A 43 2.09 13.79 -9.99
CA ILE A 43 3.14 14.69 -10.49
C ILE A 43 2.58 16.10 -10.74
N LYS A 44 3.17 17.10 -10.07
CA LYS A 44 2.96 18.53 -10.37
C LYS A 44 3.44 18.82 -11.79
N SER A 45 2.80 19.77 -12.47
CA SER A 45 2.80 20.03 -13.93
C SER A 45 4.14 20.27 -14.65
N THR A 46 5.30 19.94 -14.09
CA THR A 46 6.63 20.22 -14.63
C THR A 46 7.28 19.06 -15.39
N SER A 47 6.90 17.80 -15.17
CA SER A 47 7.53 16.66 -15.87
C SER A 47 6.87 16.36 -17.24
N ARG A 48 7.68 16.15 -18.28
CA ARG A 48 7.21 15.69 -19.59
C ARG A 48 6.78 14.22 -19.54
N SER A 49 5.61 13.91 -20.12
CA SER A 49 5.03 12.56 -20.23
C SER A 49 5.20 11.70 -18.96
N PRO A 50 4.62 12.13 -17.81
CA PRO A 50 4.81 11.49 -16.51
C PRO A 50 4.45 10.00 -16.50
N HIS A 51 3.45 9.60 -17.30
CA HIS A 51 3.00 8.22 -17.46
C HIS A 51 4.12 7.31 -18.00
N LEU A 52 4.91 7.79 -18.97
CA LEU A 52 6.04 7.03 -19.53
C LEU A 52 7.20 6.93 -18.54
N ARG A 53 7.58 8.05 -17.92
CA ARG A 53 8.66 8.07 -16.91
C ARG A 53 8.40 7.06 -15.81
N LEU A 54 7.20 7.07 -15.23
CA LEU A 54 6.88 6.20 -14.11
C LEU A 54 6.69 4.75 -14.52
N THR A 55 6.06 4.48 -15.68
CA THR A 55 5.95 3.11 -16.22
C THR A 55 7.34 2.52 -16.44
N PHE A 56 8.28 3.29 -16.98
CA PHE A 56 9.68 2.88 -17.17
C PHE A 56 10.34 2.47 -15.84
N PHE A 57 10.34 3.33 -14.83
CA PHE A 57 11.01 3.04 -13.56
C PHE A 57 10.32 1.94 -12.75
N ARG A 58 8.99 1.89 -12.76
CA ARG A 58 8.25 0.83 -12.07
C ARG A 58 8.49 -0.53 -12.71
N THR A 59 8.55 -0.59 -14.05
CA THR A 59 8.89 -1.83 -14.78
C THR A 59 10.28 -2.31 -14.40
N ILE A 60 11.29 -1.42 -14.44
CA ILE A 60 12.66 -1.77 -14.02
C ILE A 60 12.68 -2.24 -12.56
N THR A 61 11.92 -1.60 -11.67
CA THR A 61 11.85 -1.98 -10.26
C THR A 61 11.24 -3.38 -10.08
N LEU A 62 10.17 -3.70 -10.81
CA LEU A 62 9.54 -5.03 -10.77
C LEU A 62 10.53 -6.14 -11.16
N PHE A 63 11.33 -5.92 -12.21
CA PHE A 63 12.34 -6.90 -12.62
C PHE A 63 13.54 -6.93 -11.67
N ALA A 64 14.25 -5.81 -11.54
CA ALA A 64 15.57 -5.78 -10.92
C ALA A 64 15.51 -5.81 -9.39
N LYS A 65 14.54 -5.12 -8.78
CA LYS A 65 14.46 -4.99 -7.32
C LYS A 65 13.61 -6.11 -6.71
N PHE A 66 12.45 -6.37 -7.30
CA PHE A 66 11.49 -7.35 -6.80
C PHE A 66 11.69 -8.75 -7.38
N GLY A 67 12.43 -8.89 -8.49
CA GLY A 67 12.61 -10.20 -9.13
C GLY A 67 11.32 -10.78 -9.71
N ALA A 68 10.33 -9.94 -10.02
CA ALA A 68 9.02 -10.34 -10.54
C ALA A 68 9.04 -10.61 -12.05
N PHE A 69 7.94 -11.18 -12.54
CA PHE A 69 7.61 -11.37 -13.95
C PHE A 69 6.26 -10.68 -14.24
N PRO A 70 6.26 -9.37 -14.56
CA PRO A 70 5.01 -8.63 -14.70
C PRO A 70 4.30 -8.93 -16.02
N VAL A 71 2.97 -8.94 -15.98
CA VAL A 71 2.08 -8.95 -17.15
C VAL A 71 1.19 -7.72 -17.01
N PHE A 72 1.22 -6.81 -17.98
CA PHE A 72 0.38 -5.62 -17.90
C PHE A 72 -0.98 -5.88 -18.51
N VAL A 73 -2.02 -5.33 -17.90
CA VAL A 73 -3.39 -5.43 -18.37
C VAL A 73 -3.93 -4.03 -18.63
N VAL A 74 -4.49 -3.81 -19.81
CA VAL A 74 -5.16 -2.57 -20.19
C VAL A 74 -6.68 -2.75 -20.22
N ASP A 75 -7.40 -1.68 -19.87
CA ASP A 75 -8.85 -1.65 -20.01
C ASP A 75 -9.27 -1.82 -21.47
N GLY A 76 -10.35 -2.55 -21.68
CA GLY A 76 -11.10 -2.57 -22.92
C GLY A 76 -12.25 -1.58 -22.91
N THR A 77 -13.41 -2.05 -23.40
CA THR A 77 -14.59 -1.19 -23.49
C THR A 77 -15.36 -1.19 -22.17
N PRO A 78 -15.51 -0.04 -21.49
CA PRO A 78 -16.24 0.00 -20.22
C PRO A 78 -17.71 -0.34 -20.41
N SER A 79 -18.32 -0.99 -19.41
CA SER A 79 -19.74 -1.29 -19.45
C SER A 79 -20.60 -0.01 -19.52
N PRO A 80 -21.83 -0.09 -20.06
CA PRO A 80 -22.76 1.05 -20.07
C PRO A 80 -23.03 1.60 -18.66
N LEU A 81 -23.07 0.71 -17.65
CA LEU A 81 -23.24 1.08 -16.24
C LEU A 81 -22.04 1.90 -15.73
N LYS A 82 -20.79 1.42 -15.93
CA LYS A 82 -19.58 2.18 -15.54
C LYS A 82 -19.52 3.53 -16.24
N SER A 83 -19.89 3.58 -17.51
CA SER A 83 -19.92 4.82 -18.30
C SER A 83 -20.91 5.83 -17.72
N LYS A 84 -22.15 5.40 -17.42
CA LYS A 84 -23.16 6.25 -16.76
C LYS A 84 -22.71 6.72 -15.38
N ALA A 85 -22.16 5.83 -14.56
CA ALA A 85 -21.67 6.16 -13.23
C ALA A 85 -20.51 7.17 -13.27
N ARG A 86 -19.57 7.02 -14.21
CA ARG A 86 -18.46 7.99 -14.42
C ARG A 86 -18.99 9.37 -14.80
N ILE A 87 -20.00 9.43 -15.68
CA ILE A 87 -20.65 10.69 -16.06
C ILE A 87 -21.36 11.31 -14.85
N ALA A 88 -22.14 10.53 -14.10
CA ALA A 88 -22.83 11.01 -12.90
C ALA A 88 -21.84 11.54 -11.84
N ARG A 89 -20.73 10.84 -11.61
CA ARG A 89 -19.65 11.26 -10.70
C ARG A 89 -19.02 12.59 -11.14
N PHE A 90 -18.81 12.77 -12.44
CA PHE A 90 -18.28 14.02 -13.01
C PHE A 90 -19.22 15.21 -12.72
N PHE A 91 -20.53 15.04 -12.92
CA PHE A 91 -21.51 16.09 -12.63
C PHE A 91 -21.60 16.43 -11.14
N ARG A 92 -21.63 15.40 -10.27
CA ARG A 92 -21.63 15.59 -8.80
C ARG A 92 -20.41 16.39 -8.32
N LEU A 93 -19.23 16.11 -8.87
CA LEU A 93 -17.99 16.83 -8.51
C LEU A 93 -17.92 18.25 -9.08
N SER A 94 -18.62 18.50 -10.19
CA SER A 94 -18.67 19.81 -10.84
C SER A 94 -19.71 20.76 -10.23
N GLY A 95 -20.59 20.26 -9.35
CA GLY A 95 -21.62 21.06 -8.67
C GLY A 95 -22.77 21.50 -9.58
N ILE A 96 -22.93 20.86 -10.74
CA ILE A 96 -24.03 21.11 -11.69
C ILE A 96 -25.16 20.13 -11.38
N ASP A 97 -26.37 20.63 -11.17
CA ASP A 97 -27.55 19.81 -10.87
C ASP A 97 -27.99 19.03 -12.12
N THR A 98 -28.32 17.75 -11.94
CA THR A 98 -28.63 16.80 -13.03
C THR A 98 -29.97 17.08 -13.74
N SER A 99 -30.77 18.01 -13.22
CA SER A 99 -32.12 18.31 -13.72
C SER A 99 -32.17 19.25 -14.93
N ASP A 100 -31.10 19.99 -15.22
CA ASP A 100 -31.04 20.96 -16.33
C ASP A 100 -29.80 20.74 -17.22
N LEU A 101 -29.86 19.78 -18.15
CA LEU A 101 -28.78 19.59 -19.15
C LEU A 101 -29.24 19.92 -20.58
N PRO A 102 -28.78 21.05 -21.15
CA PRO A 102 -28.60 21.18 -22.60
C PRO A 102 -27.34 20.42 -23.05
N LYS A 103 -27.35 19.94 -24.31
CA LYS A 103 -26.35 19.09 -24.99
C LYS A 103 -24.97 19.76 -25.22
N VAL A 104 -24.33 20.34 -24.21
CA VAL A 104 -23.06 21.07 -24.37
C VAL A 104 -21.99 20.55 -23.41
N GLU A 105 -21.54 19.30 -23.57
CA GLU A 105 -20.40 18.75 -22.80
C GLU A 105 -19.56 17.65 -23.48
N ASP A 106 -19.89 17.24 -24.71
CA ASP A 106 -19.15 16.17 -25.40
C ASP A 106 -17.65 16.50 -25.60
N ARG A 107 -17.26 17.77 -25.79
CA ARG A 107 -15.89 18.10 -26.22
C ARG A 107 -14.81 17.90 -25.15
N ILE A 108 -15.08 18.19 -23.88
CA ILE A 108 -14.08 18.09 -22.79
C ILE A 108 -13.87 16.63 -22.39
N SER A 109 -14.97 15.88 -22.22
CA SER A 109 -14.93 14.45 -21.90
C SER A 109 -14.28 13.65 -23.03
N VAL A 110 -14.60 13.95 -24.30
CA VAL A 110 -13.93 13.34 -25.46
C VAL A 110 -12.44 13.67 -25.52
N HIS A 111 -12.04 14.90 -25.19
CA HIS A 111 -10.62 15.28 -25.17
C HIS A 111 -9.83 14.57 -24.07
N ARG A 112 -10.35 14.49 -22.84
CA ARG A 112 -9.69 13.75 -21.74
C ARG A 112 -9.58 12.26 -22.06
N ASN A 113 -10.65 11.66 -22.56
CA ASN A 113 -10.64 10.26 -22.97
C ASN A 113 -9.62 10.02 -24.10
N ARG A 114 -9.49 10.96 -25.06
CA ARG A 114 -8.47 10.87 -26.11
C ARG A 114 -7.04 11.00 -25.56
N LYS A 115 -6.80 11.92 -24.62
CA LYS A 115 -5.50 12.08 -23.97
C LYS A 115 -5.12 10.82 -23.19
N PHE A 116 -6.04 10.29 -22.38
CA PHE A 116 -5.83 9.05 -21.64
C PHE A 116 -5.54 7.88 -22.58
N ALA A 117 -6.35 7.68 -23.62
CA ALA A 117 -6.11 6.64 -24.62
C ALA A 117 -4.74 6.79 -25.32
N LYS A 118 -4.27 8.02 -25.54
CA LYS A 118 -2.92 8.27 -26.05
C LYS A 118 -1.85 7.83 -25.03
N CYS A 119 -2.00 8.20 -23.76
CA CYS A 119 -1.08 7.78 -22.69
C CYS A 119 -0.99 6.26 -22.57
N VAL A 120 -2.14 5.56 -22.66
CA VAL A 120 -2.20 4.09 -22.66
C VAL A 120 -1.38 3.52 -23.82
N LYS A 121 -1.64 3.98 -25.06
CA LYS A 121 -0.89 3.51 -26.25
C LYS A 121 0.61 3.70 -26.13
N GLU A 122 1.06 4.87 -25.66
CA GLU A 122 2.49 5.15 -25.47
C GLU A 122 3.09 4.21 -24.40
N CYS A 123 2.35 3.90 -23.31
CA CYS A 123 2.83 2.94 -22.30
C CYS A 123 2.85 1.51 -22.83
N VAL A 124 1.88 1.10 -23.65
CA VAL A 124 1.87 -0.23 -24.29
C VAL A 124 3.09 -0.39 -25.19
N GLU A 125 3.38 0.59 -26.05
CA GLU A 125 4.56 0.58 -26.92
C GLU A 125 5.86 0.50 -26.10
N LEU A 126 5.96 1.27 -25.02
CA LEU A 126 7.09 1.19 -24.08
C LEU A 126 7.29 -0.23 -23.53
N LEU A 127 6.22 -0.87 -23.08
CA LEU A 127 6.25 -2.22 -22.49
C LEU A 127 6.57 -3.31 -23.51
N GLU A 128 6.05 -3.19 -24.73
CA GLU A 128 6.41 -4.06 -25.85
C GLU A 128 7.89 -3.90 -26.28
N LEU A 129 8.45 -2.69 -26.15
CA LEU A 129 9.88 -2.46 -26.35
C LEU A 129 10.72 -3.07 -25.23
N PHE A 130 10.21 -3.11 -24.00
CA PHE A 130 10.81 -3.88 -22.90
C PHE A 130 10.69 -5.40 -23.07
N GLY A 131 9.86 -5.90 -23.99
CA GLY A 131 9.62 -7.34 -24.15
C GLY A 131 8.68 -7.92 -23.09
N VAL A 132 7.85 -7.09 -22.45
CA VAL A 132 6.92 -7.49 -21.40
C VAL A 132 5.54 -7.78 -22.02
N PRO A 133 4.86 -8.88 -21.65
CA PRO A 133 3.53 -9.17 -22.16
C PRO A 133 2.51 -8.12 -21.69
N VAL A 134 1.70 -7.64 -22.63
CA VAL A 134 0.59 -6.73 -22.40
C VAL A 134 -0.69 -7.37 -22.94
N LEU A 135 -1.73 -7.43 -22.11
CA LEU A 135 -3.02 -8.03 -22.43
C LEU A 135 -4.11 -6.95 -22.41
N GLU A 136 -5.09 -7.07 -23.29
CA GLU A 136 -6.28 -6.23 -23.31
C GLU A 136 -7.47 -6.99 -22.71
N ALA A 137 -8.12 -6.39 -21.71
CA ALA A 137 -9.35 -6.91 -21.15
C ALA A 137 -10.54 -6.63 -22.07
N LYS A 138 -11.57 -7.47 -22.05
CA LYS A 138 -12.85 -7.18 -22.75
C LYS A 138 -13.54 -5.93 -22.18
N GLY A 139 -13.43 -5.77 -20.86
CA GLY A 139 -14.01 -4.67 -20.10
C GLY A 139 -12.96 -3.98 -19.26
N GLU A 140 -12.75 -4.49 -18.05
CA GLU A 140 -11.96 -3.81 -17.02
C GLU A 140 -10.68 -4.58 -16.74
N ALA A 141 -9.58 -3.86 -16.55
CA ALA A 141 -8.27 -4.45 -16.32
C ALA A 141 -8.24 -5.26 -15.02
N GLU A 142 -8.85 -4.76 -13.96
CA GLU A 142 -8.99 -5.42 -12.66
C GLU A 142 -9.70 -6.77 -12.75
N ALA A 143 -10.68 -6.90 -13.66
CA ALA A 143 -11.42 -8.14 -13.89
C ALA A 143 -10.54 -9.20 -14.56
N LEU A 144 -9.79 -8.83 -15.61
CA LEU A 144 -8.85 -9.75 -16.26
C LEU A 144 -7.66 -10.08 -15.34
N CYS A 145 -7.18 -9.13 -14.53
CA CYS A 145 -6.16 -9.42 -13.51
C CYS A 145 -6.65 -10.49 -12.53
N ALA A 146 -7.89 -10.36 -12.04
CA ALA A 146 -8.50 -11.32 -11.13
C ALA A 146 -8.68 -12.70 -11.79
N GLU A 147 -9.15 -12.77 -13.03
CA GLU A 147 -9.28 -14.01 -13.80
C GLU A 147 -7.93 -14.74 -13.93
N LEU A 148 -6.87 -14.03 -14.33
CA LEU A 148 -5.52 -14.60 -14.44
C LEU A 148 -5.01 -15.14 -13.10
N ASN A 149 -5.32 -14.46 -12.00
CA ASN A 149 -4.90 -14.89 -10.67
C ASN A 149 -5.72 -16.09 -10.17
N GLN A 150 -7.02 -16.08 -10.42
CA GLN A 150 -7.92 -17.17 -10.05
C GLN A 150 -7.53 -18.48 -10.75
N LYS A 151 -7.22 -18.40 -12.07
CA LYS A 151 -6.78 -19.51 -12.93
C LYS A 151 -5.32 -19.92 -12.74
N GLY A 152 -4.51 -19.15 -12.00
CA GLY A 152 -3.11 -19.47 -11.69
C GLY A 152 -2.11 -19.12 -12.81
N PHE A 153 -2.50 -18.29 -13.78
CA PHE A 153 -1.57 -17.71 -14.75
C PHE A 153 -0.65 -16.65 -14.10
N VAL A 154 -1.12 -15.98 -13.05
CA VAL A 154 -0.33 -15.07 -12.22
C VAL A 154 -0.53 -15.36 -10.74
N ASP A 155 0.46 -15.01 -9.92
CA ASP A 155 0.47 -15.25 -8.48
C ASP A 155 -0.18 -14.12 -7.68
N ALA A 156 -0.21 -12.89 -8.23
CA ALA A 156 -0.82 -11.72 -7.60
C ALA A 156 -1.28 -10.67 -8.62
N CYS A 157 -2.19 -9.78 -8.20
CA CYS A 157 -2.66 -8.62 -8.95
C CYS A 157 -2.17 -7.33 -8.28
N ILE A 158 -1.49 -6.44 -9.01
CA ILE A 158 -1.17 -5.08 -8.55
C ILE A 158 -2.29 -4.14 -9.03
N THR A 159 -3.17 -3.76 -8.11
CA THR A 159 -4.24 -2.78 -8.33
C THR A 159 -4.72 -2.25 -6.98
N ALA A 160 -5.12 -0.97 -6.93
CA ALA A 160 -5.80 -0.41 -5.76
C ALA A 160 -7.34 -0.37 -5.91
N ASP A 161 -7.86 -0.95 -6.99
CA ASP A 161 -9.29 -1.16 -7.15
C ASP A 161 -9.73 -2.41 -6.36
N SER A 162 -10.64 -2.22 -5.42
CA SER A 162 -11.14 -3.33 -4.60
C SER A 162 -12.02 -4.30 -5.38
N ASP A 163 -12.52 -3.90 -6.56
CA ASP A 163 -13.37 -4.74 -7.39
C ASP A 163 -12.63 -5.99 -7.89
N ALA A 164 -11.28 -5.99 -7.86
CA ALA A 164 -10.48 -7.19 -8.08
C ALA A 164 -10.93 -8.37 -7.21
N PHE A 165 -11.31 -8.15 -5.95
CA PHE A 165 -11.83 -9.22 -5.08
C PHE A 165 -13.22 -9.70 -5.48
N LEU A 166 -14.06 -8.80 -6.01
CA LEU A 166 -15.40 -9.14 -6.49
C LEU A 166 -15.31 -10.00 -7.76
N PHE A 167 -14.33 -9.71 -8.63
CA PHE A 167 -13.96 -10.54 -9.77
C PHE A 167 -13.16 -11.80 -9.40
N GLY A 168 -12.90 -12.05 -8.11
CA GLY A 168 -12.33 -13.33 -7.63
C GLY A 168 -10.80 -13.38 -7.51
N ALA A 169 -10.12 -12.24 -7.45
CA ALA A 169 -8.68 -12.20 -7.14
C ALA A 169 -8.41 -12.82 -5.76
N LYS A 170 -7.36 -13.65 -5.68
CA LYS A 170 -6.93 -14.34 -4.46
C LYS A 170 -5.85 -13.55 -3.71
N CYS A 171 -5.00 -12.82 -4.43
CA CYS A 171 -3.91 -12.01 -3.87
C CYS A 171 -3.84 -10.65 -4.56
N VAL A 172 -4.11 -9.57 -3.81
CA VAL A 172 -4.07 -8.19 -4.31
C VAL A 172 -2.95 -7.41 -3.61
N ILE A 173 -2.09 -6.78 -4.39
CA ILE A 173 -1.07 -5.85 -3.95
C ILE A 173 -1.59 -4.45 -4.23
N LYS A 174 -2.10 -3.80 -3.18
CA LYS A 174 -2.78 -2.51 -3.29
C LYS A 174 -1.82 -1.36 -3.54
N SER A 175 -0.66 -1.40 -2.89
CA SER A 175 0.31 -0.33 -2.97
C SER A 175 1.73 -0.88 -2.95
N ILE A 176 2.58 -0.24 -3.77
CA ILE A 176 4.02 -0.48 -3.82
C ILE A 176 4.67 0.82 -3.39
N HIS A 177 5.42 0.77 -2.29
CA HIS A 177 6.17 1.89 -1.72
C HIS A 177 7.67 1.55 -1.80
N PRO A 178 8.33 1.77 -2.96
CA PRO A 178 9.70 1.33 -3.17
C PRO A 178 10.69 1.93 -2.17
N ASN A 179 10.38 3.11 -1.62
CA ASN A 179 11.21 3.88 -0.72
C ASN A 179 10.37 4.52 0.40
N SER A 180 9.84 3.72 1.34
CA SER A 180 9.37 4.27 2.61
C SER A 180 10.59 4.80 3.37
N LYS A 181 10.79 6.12 3.39
CA LYS A 181 11.75 6.75 4.30
C LYS A 181 11.31 6.49 5.74
N ALA A 182 11.83 5.46 6.38
CA ALA A 182 11.85 5.38 7.83
C ALA A 182 13.00 6.28 8.32
N CYS A 183 12.76 7.60 8.36
CA CYS A 183 13.49 8.54 9.21
C CYS A 183 12.94 9.95 9.02
N THR A 184 11.94 10.34 9.80
CA THR A 184 11.92 11.70 10.32
C THR A 184 12.35 11.60 11.78
N PRO A 185 13.44 12.26 12.21
CA PRO A 185 13.70 12.38 13.63
C PRO A 185 12.51 13.11 14.23
N ILE A 186 11.81 12.46 15.16
CA ILE A 186 10.88 13.17 16.03
C ILE A 186 11.78 14.08 16.86
N TYR A 187 11.91 15.34 16.45
CA TYR A 187 12.29 16.40 17.37
C TYR A 187 11.15 16.49 18.39
N THR A 188 11.25 15.70 19.45
CA THR A 188 10.47 15.98 20.66
C THR A 188 10.94 17.33 21.17
N SER A 189 10.04 18.31 21.11
CA SER A 189 9.95 19.55 21.91
C SER A 189 11.25 20.24 22.38
N PRO A 190 11.43 21.55 22.14
CA PRO A 190 12.63 22.30 22.48
C PRO A 190 12.71 22.71 23.97
N LEU A 191 12.40 21.81 24.91
CA LEU A 191 12.51 22.08 26.34
C LEU A 191 12.85 20.80 27.11
N LEU A 192 14.14 20.49 27.21
CA LEU A 192 14.83 19.88 28.36
C LEU A 192 16.23 19.40 27.90
N GLN A 193 17.15 20.34 27.74
CA GLN A 193 18.54 20.05 28.06
C GLN A 193 18.65 20.03 29.57
N VAL A 194 19.16 18.94 30.14
CA VAL A 194 20.09 18.87 31.29
C VAL A 194 20.10 17.43 31.85
N THR A 195 21.31 16.85 31.87
CA THR A 195 21.79 15.72 32.69
C THR A 195 21.20 14.31 32.51
N SER A 196 21.97 13.36 31.99
CA SER A 196 22.82 12.46 32.80
C SER A 196 23.24 11.20 32.01
N LEU A 197 24.22 10.50 32.58
CA LEU A 197 25.04 9.43 32.04
C LEU A 197 24.33 8.05 32.01
N ILE A 198 24.56 7.31 30.91
CA ILE A 198 24.65 5.84 30.76
C ILE A 198 23.38 4.99 31.05
N LEU A 199 22.83 4.40 29.98
CA LEU A 199 22.51 2.97 29.87
C LEU A 199 22.49 2.55 28.39
N PRO A 200 23.15 1.46 27.94
CA PRO A 200 22.96 0.93 26.60
C PRO A 200 21.66 0.11 26.58
N CYS A 201 20.52 0.79 26.49
CA CYS A 201 19.24 0.13 26.28
C CYS A 201 19.02 0.02 24.77
N SER A 202 19.08 -1.21 24.27
CA SER A 202 18.39 -1.70 23.07
C SER A 202 18.09 -0.64 22.01
N LEU A 203 18.98 -0.49 21.03
CA LEU A 203 18.60 0.08 19.75
C LEU A 203 17.48 -0.80 19.19
N GLU A 204 16.23 -0.41 19.41
CA GLU A 204 15.11 -0.89 18.62
C GLU A 204 15.45 -0.54 17.17
N TYR A 205 15.79 -1.57 16.40
CA TYR A 205 15.77 -1.50 14.95
C TYR A 205 14.39 -0.97 14.58
N HIS A 206 14.30 0.32 14.23
CA HIS A 206 13.07 0.89 13.72
C HIS A 206 12.66 0.05 12.51
N HIS A 207 11.49 -0.59 12.63
CA HIS A 207 10.82 -1.35 11.58
C HIS A 207 10.87 -0.54 10.27
N MET A 208 11.72 -0.98 9.34
CA MET A 208 11.62 -0.53 7.96
C MET A 208 10.27 -1.03 7.45
N GLN A 209 9.37 -0.11 7.13
CA GLN A 209 8.05 -0.48 6.63
C GLN A 209 8.25 -1.26 5.33
N GLU A 210 7.71 -2.47 5.28
CA GLU A 210 7.90 -3.30 4.10
C GLU A 210 7.17 -2.68 2.91
N PRO A 211 7.74 -2.77 1.69
CA PRO A 211 7.33 -1.96 0.55
C PRO A 211 5.96 -2.34 -0.03
N LEU A 212 5.42 -3.52 0.27
CA LEU A 212 4.21 -4.04 -0.35
C LEU A 212 3.08 -4.14 0.67
N GLU A 213 1.93 -3.53 0.36
CA GLU A 213 0.67 -3.72 1.10
C GLU A 213 -0.16 -4.79 0.37
N CYS A 214 -0.16 -6.00 0.91
CA CYS A 214 -0.77 -7.19 0.33
C CYS A 214 -2.05 -7.60 1.07
N TYR A 215 -3.03 -8.09 0.32
CA TYR A 215 -4.29 -8.60 0.83
C TYR A 215 -4.56 -9.97 0.20
N PHE A 216 -4.84 -10.95 1.04
CA PHE A 216 -5.15 -12.31 0.61
C PHE A 216 -6.61 -12.62 0.91
N MET A 217 -7.31 -13.19 -0.07
CA MET A 217 -8.72 -13.57 0.11
C MET A 217 -8.89 -14.55 1.28
N SER A 218 -7.94 -15.47 1.48
CA SER A 218 -7.94 -16.41 2.61
C SER A 218 -7.90 -15.72 3.98
N ASP A 219 -7.20 -14.58 4.10
CA ASP A 219 -7.12 -13.84 5.35
C ASP A 219 -8.41 -13.07 5.62
N ILE A 220 -9.01 -12.52 4.56
CA ILE A 220 -10.31 -11.85 4.62
C ILE A 220 -11.38 -12.86 5.06
N GLU A 221 -11.40 -14.05 4.48
CA GLU A 221 -12.30 -15.15 4.85
C GLU A 221 -12.09 -15.58 6.30
N ALA A 222 -10.83 -15.81 6.71
CA ALA A 222 -10.52 -16.26 8.06
C ALA A 222 -10.85 -15.22 9.15
N ALA A 223 -10.61 -13.93 8.88
CA ALA A 223 -10.78 -12.87 9.87
C ALA A 223 -12.20 -12.30 9.91
N LEU A 224 -12.86 -12.17 8.76
CA LEU A 224 -14.16 -11.50 8.64
C LEU A 224 -15.32 -12.46 8.31
N GLY A 225 -15.03 -13.70 7.92
CA GLY A 225 -16.03 -14.66 7.43
C GLY A 225 -16.63 -14.26 6.08
N LEU A 226 -16.01 -13.32 5.36
CA LEU A 226 -16.53 -12.77 4.10
C LEU A 226 -15.88 -13.48 2.92
N ASN A 227 -16.71 -14.10 2.08
CA ASN A 227 -16.32 -14.77 0.83
C ASN A 227 -16.77 -13.93 -0.39
N ARG A 228 -16.46 -14.37 -1.63
CA ARG A 228 -16.70 -13.58 -2.86
C ARG A 228 -18.15 -13.08 -2.98
N ASN A 229 -19.17 -13.93 -2.76
CA ASN A 229 -20.56 -13.50 -2.88
C ASN A 229 -20.98 -12.54 -1.76
N HIS A 230 -20.40 -12.65 -0.57
CA HIS A 230 -20.58 -11.64 0.48
C HIS A 230 -19.99 -10.28 0.08
N LEU A 231 -18.82 -10.25 -0.55
CA LEU A 231 -18.20 -9.00 -1.02
C LEU A 231 -19.02 -8.35 -2.13
N ILE A 232 -19.56 -9.16 -3.06
CA ILE A 232 -20.50 -8.70 -4.09
C ILE A 232 -21.78 -8.14 -3.43
N ALA A 233 -22.35 -8.85 -2.45
CA ALA A 233 -23.53 -8.38 -1.73
C ALA A 233 -23.27 -7.04 -1.01
N ILE A 234 -22.11 -6.89 -0.36
CA ILE A 234 -21.70 -5.61 0.27
C ILE A 234 -21.61 -4.51 -0.80
N SER A 235 -21.02 -4.79 -1.97
CA SER A 235 -20.85 -3.78 -3.02
C SER A 235 -22.17 -3.32 -3.63
N LEU A 236 -23.18 -4.19 -3.70
CA LEU A 236 -24.53 -3.83 -4.11
C LEU A 236 -25.24 -2.99 -3.05
N LEU A 237 -25.08 -3.34 -1.77
CA LEU A 237 -25.74 -2.64 -0.65
C LEU A 237 -25.16 -1.25 -0.41
N VAL A 238 -23.84 -1.09 -0.49
CA VAL A 238 -23.13 0.16 -0.17
C VAL A 238 -22.96 1.05 -1.40
N GLY A 239 -22.99 0.46 -2.59
CA GLY A 239 -22.63 1.09 -3.85
C GLY A 239 -21.19 0.79 -4.27
N ASN A 240 -20.93 0.91 -5.57
CA ASN A 240 -19.66 0.60 -6.24
C ASN A 240 -19.44 1.55 -7.43
N ASP A 241 -18.44 1.26 -8.28
CA ASP A 241 -18.10 2.11 -9.41
C ASP A 241 -19.10 2.04 -10.60
N HIS A 242 -20.05 1.11 -10.56
CA HIS A 242 -21.13 0.96 -11.55
C HIS A 242 -22.48 1.49 -11.07
N ASP A 243 -22.73 1.42 -9.76
CA ASP A 243 -23.87 2.00 -9.07
C ASP A 243 -23.41 2.76 -7.84
N LEU A 244 -23.39 4.10 -7.95
CA LEU A 244 -22.87 4.98 -6.90
C LEU A 244 -23.76 5.07 -5.66
N ASN A 245 -25.01 4.63 -5.73
CA ASN A 245 -25.97 4.85 -4.66
C ASN A 245 -26.13 3.63 -3.75
N GLY A 246 -26.06 2.43 -4.32
CA GLY A 246 -26.41 1.20 -3.60
C GLY A 246 -27.82 1.31 -3.00
N VAL A 247 -28.03 0.71 -1.83
CA VAL A 247 -29.30 0.84 -1.10
C VAL A 247 -29.29 2.08 -0.22
N GLN A 248 -30.28 2.96 -0.41
CA GLN A 248 -30.31 4.23 0.30
C GLN A 248 -30.33 4.05 1.84
N GLY A 249 -29.33 4.64 2.50
CA GLY A 249 -29.21 4.61 3.96
C GLY A 249 -28.68 3.29 4.53
N VAL A 250 -28.09 2.43 3.71
CA VAL A 250 -27.28 1.28 4.13
C VAL A 250 -25.80 1.63 3.95
N GLY A 251 -25.08 1.76 5.06
CA GLY A 251 -23.63 1.98 5.05
C GLY A 251 -22.83 0.68 5.23
N LEU A 252 -21.51 0.76 5.12
CA LEU A 252 -20.62 -0.41 5.16
C LEU A 252 -20.82 -1.29 6.40
N ASP A 253 -20.83 -0.72 7.61
CA ASP A 253 -21.03 -1.48 8.85
C ASP A 253 -22.38 -2.21 8.89
N THR A 254 -23.41 -1.59 8.31
CA THR A 254 -24.76 -2.18 8.23
C THR A 254 -24.77 -3.32 7.22
N ALA A 255 -24.13 -3.14 6.07
CA ALA A 255 -24.01 -4.15 5.03
C ALA A 255 -23.21 -5.37 5.52
N VAL A 256 -22.03 -5.17 6.11
CA VAL A 256 -21.19 -6.26 6.66
C VAL A 256 -21.96 -7.08 7.67
N ARG A 257 -22.59 -6.43 8.66
CA ARG A 257 -23.39 -7.13 9.67
C ARG A 257 -24.57 -7.89 9.07
N PHE A 258 -25.19 -7.33 8.03
CA PHE A 258 -26.32 -7.98 7.35
C PHE A 258 -25.86 -9.21 6.58
N VAL A 259 -24.78 -9.13 5.80
CA VAL A 259 -24.33 -10.27 4.98
C VAL A 259 -23.77 -11.41 5.82
N GLN A 260 -23.15 -11.12 6.96
CA GLN A 260 -22.61 -12.13 7.90
C GLN A 260 -23.70 -13.01 8.55
N ASP A 261 -24.97 -12.63 8.45
CA ASP A 261 -26.09 -13.44 8.93
C ASP A 261 -26.41 -14.63 8.01
N TYR A 262 -25.77 -14.72 6.84
CA TYR A 262 -26.02 -15.72 5.80
C TYR A 262 -24.73 -16.43 5.37
N THR A 263 -24.86 -17.59 4.72
CA THR A 263 -23.71 -18.26 4.08
C THR A 263 -23.46 -17.69 2.68
N ASP A 264 -22.29 -17.96 2.11
CA ASP A 264 -21.87 -17.39 0.82
C ASP A 264 -22.83 -17.77 -0.32
N ASP A 265 -23.29 -19.02 -0.36
CA ASP A 265 -24.22 -19.49 -1.39
C ASP A 265 -25.66 -18.98 -1.20
N GLN A 266 -25.98 -18.46 -0.01
CA GLN A 266 -27.33 -18.02 0.34
C GLN A 266 -27.52 -16.52 0.13
N ILE A 267 -26.47 -15.72 0.33
CA ILE A 267 -26.62 -14.27 0.47
C ILE A 267 -27.26 -13.61 -0.76
N LEU A 268 -26.82 -13.95 -1.98
CA LEU A 268 -27.36 -13.35 -3.19
C LEU A 268 -28.82 -13.76 -3.43
N ASN A 269 -29.15 -15.03 -3.19
CA ASN A 269 -30.53 -15.51 -3.25
C ASN A 269 -31.42 -14.77 -2.24
N LYS A 270 -30.91 -14.51 -1.03
CA LYS A 270 -31.64 -13.73 -0.01
C LYS A 270 -31.85 -12.28 -0.41
N LEU A 271 -30.89 -11.65 -1.07
CA LEU A 271 -31.10 -10.31 -1.63
C LEU A 271 -32.21 -10.32 -2.70
N TYR A 272 -32.25 -11.33 -3.57
CA TYR A 272 -33.33 -11.50 -4.54
C TYR A 272 -34.69 -11.73 -3.90
N GLU A 273 -34.78 -12.54 -2.85
CA GLU A 273 -36.03 -12.76 -2.11
C GLU A 273 -36.55 -11.44 -1.54
N ILE A 274 -35.70 -10.68 -0.84
CA ILE A 274 -36.10 -9.42 -0.19
C ILE A 274 -36.43 -8.34 -1.22
N GLY A 275 -35.66 -8.24 -2.31
CA GLY A 275 -35.86 -7.21 -3.34
C GLY A 275 -37.08 -7.44 -4.23
N ASN A 276 -37.49 -8.70 -4.41
CA ASN A 276 -38.66 -9.05 -5.23
C ASN A 276 -39.96 -9.25 -4.41
N GLU A 277 -39.89 -9.24 -3.08
CA GLU A 277 -41.09 -9.31 -2.24
C GLU A 277 -41.94 -8.05 -2.44
N ASP A 278 -43.19 -8.24 -2.89
CA ASP A 278 -44.18 -7.17 -2.98
C ASP A 278 -44.27 -6.44 -1.62
N THR A 279 -43.91 -5.16 -1.61
CA THR A 279 -43.86 -4.24 -0.44
C THR A 279 -45.09 -4.30 0.49
N THR A 280 -46.23 -4.82 0.00
CA THR A 280 -47.49 -5.00 0.72
C THR A 280 -47.45 -6.12 1.78
N ALA A 281 -46.57 -7.12 1.65
CA ALA A 281 -46.42 -8.21 2.62
C ALA A 281 -45.60 -7.81 3.86
N LEU A 282 -44.55 -6.97 3.71
CA LEU A 282 -43.80 -6.46 4.87
C LEU A 282 -44.54 -5.34 5.62
N GLN A 283 -45.35 -4.53 4.92
CA GLN A 283 -46.19 -3.49 5.56
C GLN A 283 -47.30 -4.08 6.44
N SER A 284 -47.90 -5.19 6.02
CA SER A 284 -48.90 -5.90 6.84
C SER A 284 -48.28 -6.51 8.10
N GLY A 285 -47.00 -6.89 8.06
CA GLY A 285 -46.21 -7.23 9.26
C GLY A 285 -45.95 -6.04 10.20
N PHE A 286 -45.81 -4.82 9.68
CA PHE A 286 -45.53 -3.62 10.47
C PHE A 286 -46.76 -3.11 11.25
N GLU A 287 -47.97 -3.21 10.66
CA GLU A 287 -49.21 -2.93 11.37
C GLU A 287 -49.59 -4.04 12.36
N LEU A 288 -49.26 -5.30 12.05
CA LEU A 288 -49.48 -6.42 12.97
C LEU A 288 -48.50 -6.41 14.14
N VAL A 289 -47.21 -6.09 13.98
CA VAL A 289 -46.24 -6.08 15.10
C VAL A 289 -46.44 -4.87 16.03
N ASN A 290 -46.96 -3.75 15.53
CA ASN A 290 -47.35 -2.62 16.38
C ASN A 290 -48.71 -2.82 17.08
N ASN A 291 -49.62 -3.65 16.53
CA ASN A 291 -50.93 -3.95 17.14
C ASN A 291 -51.02 -5.29 17.89
N TYR A 292 -50.13 -6.26 17.68
CA TYR A 292 -50.04 -7.52 18.46
C TYR A 292 -49.23 -7.35 19.76
N GLY A 293 -49.35 -6.19 20.38
CA GLY A 293 -49.19 -6.07 21.84
C GLY A 293 -50.33 -6.74 22.61
N GLN A 294 -51.37 -7.24 21.94
CA GLN A 294 -52.50 -7.92 22.55
C GLN A 294 -52.93 -9.18 21.76
N SER A 295 -52.89 -10.31 22.48
CA SER A 295 -53.62 -11.58 22.32
C SER A 295 -53.07 -12.67 21.38
N SER A 296 -52.57 -13.77 21.97
CA SER A 296 -53.31 -15.05 22.02
C SER A 296 -52.65 -16.03 22.99
N GLU A 297 -53.48 -16.69 23.79
CA GLU A 297 -53.14 -17.53 24.92
C GLU A 297 -52.65 -18.91 24.46
N THR A 298 -51.39 -19.22 24.76
CA THR A 298 -51.03 -20.53 25.30
C THR A 298 -50.26 -20.28 26.60
N ASP A 299 -50.98 -20.47 27.70
CA ASP A 299 -50.68 -19.97 29.03
C ASP A 299 -49.53 -20.75 29.68
N SER A 300 -48.30 -20.28 29.49
CA SER A 300 -47.22 -20.44 30.47
C SER A 300 -46.91 -19.05 31.00
N ARG A 301 -47.65 -18.59 32.02
CA ARG A 301 -47.45 -17.29 32.66
C ARG A 301 -45.98 -17.14 33.03
N LYS A 302 -45.22 -16.33 32.28
CA LYS A 302 -43.85 -15.95 32.63
C LYS A 302 -43.90 -15.38 34.05
N ILE A 303 -43.36 -16.13 35.02
CA ILE A 303 -43.32 -15.71 36.42
C ILE A 303 -42.30 -14.57 36.50
N LYS A 304 -42.80 -13.33 36.40
CA LYS A 304 -41.96 -12.14 36.57
C LYS A 304 -41.36 -12.15 37.98
N CYS A 305 -40.06 -12.33 38.07
CA CYS A 305 -39.36 -12.24 39.34
C CYS A 305 -39.43 -10.79 39.87
N SER A 306 -40.02 -10.59 41.04
CA SER A 306 -40.01 -9.29 41.71
C SER A 306 -38.59 -8.97 42.20
N HIS A 307 -38.16 -7.71 42.11
CA HIS A 307 -36.84 -7.27 42.55
C HIS A 307 -36.94 -6.13 43.55
N CYS A 308 -35.99 -6.07 44.48
CA CYS A 308 -35.99 -5.08 45.53
C CYS A 308 -35.54 -3.75 44.92
N SER A 309 -36.32 -2.69 45.14
CA SER A 309 -36.02 -1.37 44.59
C SER A 309 -34.74 -0.75 45.16
N PHE A 310 -34.22 -1.27 46.28
CA PHE A 310 -33.00 -0.78 46.93
C PHE A 310 -31.73 -1.50 46.48
N CYS A 311 -31.66 -2.85 46.59
CA CYS A 311 -30.48 -3.63 46.14
C CYS A 311 -30.55 -4.16 44.72
N GLY A 312 -31.74 -4.21 44.10
CA GLY A 312 -31.92 -4.78 42.76
C GLY A 312 -31.95 -6.31 42.69
N HIS A 313 -31.76 -7.04 43.81
CA HIS A 313 -31.79 -8.50 43.87
C HIS A 313 -33.22 -9.07 43.93
N PRO A 314 -33.42 -10.36 43.56
CA PRO A 314 -34.70 -11.06 43.66
C PRO A 314 -35.36 -10.94 45.04
N GLY A 315 -36.67 -10.67 45.05
CA GLY A 315 -37.47 -10.43 46.25
C GLY A 315 -37.96 -8.98 46.37
N SER A 316 -39.09 -8.75 47.01
CA SER A 316 -39.61 -7.38 47.19
C SER A 316 -38.86 -6.63 48.31
N LYS A 317 -38.86 -5.29 48.28
CA LYS A 317 -38.29 -4.47 49.38
C LYS A 317 -38.89 -4.85 50.74
N ARG A 318 -40.20 -5.17 50.80
CA ARG A 318 -40.87 -5.61 52.03
C ARG A 318 -40.41 -7.01 52.49
N ALA A 319 -40.05 -7.89 51.55
CA ALA A 319 -39.51 -9.21 51.87
C ALA A 319 -38.11 -9.09 52.47
N HIS A 320 -37.24 -8.26 51.88
CA HIS A 320 -35.88 -8.04 52.39
C HIS A 320 -35.81 -7.25 53.71
N VAL A 321 -36.93 -6.66 54.15
CA VAL A 321 -37.06 -6.09 55.51
C VAL A 321 -37.37 -7.18 56.53
N LYS A 322 -38.02 -8.26 56.13
CA LYS A 322 -38.40 -9.38 57.02
C LYS A 322 -37.38 -10.52 57.03
N PHE A 323 -36.67 -10.72 55.91
CA PHE A 323 -35.66 -11.75 55.72
C PHE A 323 -34.42 -11.13 55.10
N PRO A 324 -33.20 -11.50 55.54
CA PRO A 324 -31.97 -10.98 54.94
C PRO A 324 -31.88 -11.34 53.45
N CYS A 325 -31.37 -10.41 52.64
CA CYS A 325 -31.17 -10.65 51.21
C CYS A 325 -29.96 -11.57 51.00
N GLU A 326 -30.17 -12.74 50.40
CA GLU A 326 -29.14 -13.77 50.17
C GLU A 326 -27.98 -13.31 49.28
N TYR A 327 -28.19 -12.24 48.52
CA TYR A 327 -27.22 -11.71 47.55
C TYR A 327 -26.51 -10.44 48.06
N CYS A 328 -26.95 -9.88 49.18
CA CYS A 328 -26.25 -8.77 49.82
C CYS A 328 -25.32 -9.36 50.88
N ASP A 329 -24.03 -9.09 50.75
CA ASP A 329 -23.01 -9.58 51.69
C ASP A 329 -23.08 -8.73 52.98
N VAL A 330 -24.05 -9.04 53.84
CA VAL A 330 -24.25 -8.37 55.13
C VAL A 330 -24.12 -9.42 56.23
N SER A 331 -22.89 -9.57 56.74
CA SER A 331 -22.53 -10.61 57.70
C SER A 331 -23.27 -10.49 59.05
N HIS A 332 -23.94 -9.37 59.32
CA HIS A 332 -24.75 -9.17 60.53
C HIS A 332 -25.94 -8.28 60.16
N GLY A 333 -27.15 -8.83 60.24
CA GLY A 333 -28.37 -8.26 59.68
C GLY A 333 -28.65 -6.82 60.10
N GLU A 334 -28.88 -5.96 59.11
CA GLU A 334 -30.14 -5.22 58.91
C GLU A 334 -30.08 -4.47 57.57
N GLY A 335 -30.90 -4.90 56.61
CA GLY A 335 -31.18 -4.16 55.39
C GLY A 335 -30.36 -4.54 54.15
N CYS A 336 -30.90 -4.15 52.99
CA CYS A 336 -30.26 -4.27 51.69
C CYS A 336 -29.17 -3.21 51.50
N ILE A 337 -28.15 -3.51 50.70
CA ILE A 337 -27.20 -2.49 50.21
C ILE A 337 -27.80 -1.77 49.00
N LYS A 338 -27.55 -0.47 48.84
CA LYS A 338 -28.01 0.29 47.67
C LYS A 338 -27.32 -0.25 46.42
N LYS A 339 -28.09 -0.54 45.37
CA LYS A 339 -27.54 -1.00 44.09
C LYS A 339 -26.54 0.04 43.52
N PRO A 340 -25.38 -0.40 43.00
CA PRO A 340 -24.44 0.48 42.32
C PRO A 340 -25.02 1.00 41.00
N ASP A 341 -24.45 2.09 40.49
CA ASP A 341 -24.84 2.63 39.18
C ASP A 341 -24.53 1.61 38.08
N GLY A 342 -25.52 1.35 37.21
CA GLY A 342 -25.41 0.33 36.16
C GLY A 342 -25.66 -1.12 36.61
N PHE A 343 -26.16 -1.36 37.84
CA PHE A 343 -26.46 -2.70 38.33
C PHE A 343 -27.34 -3.54 37.38
N LYS A 344 -26.88 -4.75 37.05
CA LYS A 344 -27.60 -5.76 36.27
C LYS A 344 -27.87 -6.98 37.16
N CYS A 345 -29.14 -7.35 37.31
CA CYS A 345 -29.51 -8.57 38.05
C CYS A 345 -29.16 -9.81 37.22
N ASN A 346 -28.56 -10.85 37.82
CA ASN A 346 -28.18 -12.10 37.14
C ASN A 346 -29.14 -13.26 37.50
N CYS A 347 -30.41 -12.95 37.74
CA CYS A 347 -31.41 -13.99 37.94
C CYS A 347 -31.90 -14.49 36.58
N SER A 348 -32.17 -15.79 36.49
CA SER A 348 -32.58 -16.45 35.25
C SER A 348 -33.73 -15.73 34.53
N SER A 349 -34.74 -15.23 35.25
CA SER A 349 -35.86 -14.47 34.66
C SER A 349 -35.43 -13.12 34.05
N CYS A 350 -34.50 -12.39 34.68
CA CYS A 350 -33.98 -11.14 34.10
C CYS A 350 -32.99 -11.40 32.97
N ASP A 351 -32.23 -12.48 33.01
CA ASP A 351 -31.38 -12.92 31.91
C ASP A 351 -32.20 -13.24 30.67
N THR A 352 -33.23 -14.09 30.80
CA THR A 352 -34.12 -14.43 29.67
C THR A 352 -34.85 -13.21 29.11
N ASP A 353 -35.31 -12.30 29.97
CA ASP A 353 -35.97 -11.05 29.53
C ASP A 353 -35.00 -10.12 28.79
N ARG A 354 -33.70 -10.11 29.16
CA ARG A 354 -32.67 -9.35 28.44
C ARG A 354 -32.38 -9.98 27.10
N GLU A 355 -32.19 -11.30 27.05
CA GLU A 355 -31.95 -12.05 25.81
C GLU A 355 -33.12 -11.88 24.83
N GLU A 356 -34.37 -11.96 25.29
CA GLU A 356 -35.56 -11.74 24.47
C GLU A 356 -35.64 -10.29 23.94
N LYS A 357 -35.30 -9.29 24.79
CA LYS A 357 -35.22 -7.90 24.35
C LYS A 357 -34.12 -7.67 23.32
N GLU A 358 -32.94 -8.25 23.50
CA GLU A 358 -31.86 -8.18 22.51
C GLU A 358 -32.23 -8.90 21.22
N LYS A 359 -32.88 -10.07 21.29
CA LYS A 359 -33.42 -10.78 20.13
C LYS A 359 -34.44 -9.92 19.37
N LYS A 360 -35.38 -9.28 20.09
CA LYS A 360 -36.36 -8.37 19.47
C LYS A 360 -35.71 -7.13 18.85
N LYS A 361 -34.67 -6.58 19.47
CA LYS A 361 -33.89 -5.48 18.89
C LYS A 361 -33.18 -5.91 17.61
N GLN A 362 -32.59 -7.11 17.60
CA GLN A 362 -31.94 -7.69 16.42
C GLN A 362 -32.95 -7.87 15.29
N GLU A 363 -34.12 -8.45 15.58
CA GLU A 363 -35.18 -8.69 14.60
C GLU A 363 -35.75 -7.37 14.04
N ASN A 364 -36.04 -6.40 14.90
CA ASN A 364 -36.46 -5.05 14.48
C ASN A 364 -35.38 -4.34 13.65
N TRP A 365 -34.10 -4.54 13.97
CA TRP A 365 -33.02 -4.00 13.16
C TRP A 365 -32.97 -4.67 11.79
N ARG A 366 -33.04 -6.01 11.71
CA ARG A 366 -33.09 -6.76 10.45
C ARG A 366 -34.25 -6.32 9.58
N LEU A 367 -35.46 -6.23 10.14
CA LEU A 367 -36.65 -5.78 9.42
C LEU A 367 -36.47 -4.39 8.80
N ARG A 368 -35.82 -3.45 9.52
CA ARG A 368 -35.52 -2.12 8.97
C ARG A 368 -34.54 -2.16 7.81
N VAL A 369 -33.56 -3.06 7.83
CA VAL A 369 -32.61 -3.22 6.72
C VAL A 369 -33.32 -3.86 5.53
N CYS A 370 -34.08 -4.94 5.72
CA CYS A 370 -34.85 -5.58 4.65
C CYS A 370 -35.84 -4.61 4.01
N ASN A 371 -36.53 -3.77 4.79
CA ASN A 371 -37.42 -2.75 4.25
C ASN A 371 -36.70 -1.73 3.34
N LYS A 372 -35.47 -1.32 3.70
CA LYS A 372 -34.68 -0.43 2.82
C LYS A 372 -34.32 -1.12 1.51
N ILE A 373 -33.93 -2.39 1.59
CA ILE A 373 -33.60 -3.21 0.42
C ILE A 373 -34.81 -3.36 -0.50
N ALA A 374 -35.97 -3.73 0.05
CA ALA A 374 -37.22 -3.92 -0.71
C ALA A 374 -37.76 -2.61 -1.33
N MET A 375 -37.41 -1.46 -0.77
CA MET A 375 -37.76 -0.14 -1.33
C MET A 375 -36.84 0.30 -2.47
N GLU A 376 -35.68 -0.34 -2.65
CA GLU A 376 -34.72 0.05 -3.68
C GLU A 376 -35.17 -0.52 -5.04
N PRO A 377 -35.42 0.33 -6.05
CA PRO A 377 -35.94 -0.11 -7.34
C PRO A 377 -34.93 -0.97 -8.11
N ASN A 378 -35.40 -2.08 -8.69
CA ASN A 378 -34.60 -3.01 -9.49
C ASN A 378 -33.41 -3.61 -8.71
N PHE A 379 -33.56 -3.81 -7.40
CA PHE A 379 -32.55 -4.42 -6.55
C PHE A 379 -32.87 -5.91 -6.28
N PRO A 380 -31.86 -6.81 -6.23
CA PRO A 380 -30.46 -6.57 -6.59
C PRO A 380 -30.25 -6.58 -8.11
N SER A 381 -29.24 -5.85 -8.59
CA SER A 381 -28.93 -5.79 -10.03
C SER A 381 -28.34 -7.11 -10.53
N SER A 382 -29.13 -7.87 -11.29
CA SER A 382 -28.69 -9.12 -11.94
C SER A 382 -27.54 -8.90 -12.92
N GLU A 383 -27.52 -7.76 -13.62
CA GLU A 383 -26.44 -7.41 -14.55
C GLU A 383 -25.10 -7.29 -13.83
N LEU A 384 -25.07 -6.65 -12.65
CA LEU A 384 -23.86 -6.49 -11.86
C LEU A 384 -23.40 -7.80 -11.21
N ILE A 385 -24.34 -8.59 -10.70
CA ILE A 385 -24.01 -9.92 -10.14
C ILE A 385 -23.37 -10.80 -11.21
N GLN A 386 -23.99 -10.89 -12.39
CA GLN A 386 -23.45 -11.68 -13.50
C GLN A 386 -22.09 -11.16 -13.96
N MET A 387 -21.89 -9.84 -14.00
CA MET A 387 -20.61 -9.24 -14.36
C MET A 387 -19.50 -9.64 -13.39
N TYR A 388 -19.72 -9.52 -12.07
CA TYR A 388 -18.73 -9.89 -11.07
C TYR A 388 -18.52 -11.39 -10.93
N GLN A 389 -19.51 -12.23 -11.28
CA GLN A 389 -19.40 -13.70 -11.26
C GLN A 389 -18.89 -14.30 -12.59
N CYS A 390 -18.81 -13.50 -13.65
CA CYS A 390 -18.25 -13.95 -14.93
C CYS A 390 -16.75 -14.21 -14.77
N ASP A 391 -16.25 -15.29 -15.36
CA ASP A 391 -14.81 -15.61 -15.40
C ASP A 391 -14.26 -15.57 -16.86
N ASN A 392 -14.85 -14.70 -17.71
CA ASN A 392 -14.52 -14.54 -19.13
C ASN A 392 -14.30 -13.08 -19.52
N HIS A 393 -13.16 -12.54 -19.08
CA HIS A 393 -12.71 -11.18 -19.32
C HIS A 393 -11.58 -11.11 -20.36
N SER A 394 -11.06 -12.24 -20.82
CA SER A 394 -10.04 -12.36 -21.85
C SER A 394 -10.61 -12.62 -23.26
N TYR A 395 -9.85 -12.30 -24.32
CA TYR A 395 -10.21 -12.63 -25.72
C TYR A 395 -9.73 -14.02 -26.16
N PHE A 396 -8.94 -14.70 -25.34
CA PHE A 396 -8.29 -15.98 -25.63
C PHE A 396 -8.91 -17.10 -24.80
N SER A 397 -8.75 -18.34 -25.25
CA SER A 397 -9.10 -19.51 -24.43
C SER A 397 -7.96 -19.84 -23.46
N ASP A 398 -8.26 -20.62 -22.41
CA ASP A 398 -7.26 -21.00 -21.40
C ASP A 398 -6.08 -21.78 -22.01
N ASP A 399 -6.34 -22.58 -23.05
CA ASP A 399 -5.33 -23.37 -23.75
C ASP A 399 -4.41 -22.51 -24.65
N ASP A 400 -4.85 -21.30 -25.03
CA ASP A 400 -4.11 -20.42 -25.94
C ASP A 400 -3.12 -19.49 -25.20
N LEU A 401 -3.32 -19.26 -23.89
CA LEU A 401 -2.54 -18.26 -23.17
C LEU A 401 -1.17 -18.79 -22.74
N VAL A 402 -0.15 -18.50 -23.54
CA VAL A 402 1.26 -18.66 -23.17
C VAL A 402 1.89 -17.30 -22.86
N LEU A 403 2.11 -17.03 -21.57
CA LEU A 403 2.82 -15.84 -21.14
C LEU A 403 4.33 -16.02 -21.37
N SER A 404 4.91 -15.15 -22.18
CA SER A 404 6.35 -15.12 -22.46
C SER A 404 6.92 -13.73 -22.24
N TRP A 405 8.13 -13.67 -21.68
CA TRP A 405 8.90 -12.45 -21.50
C TRP A 405 10.09 -12.48 -22.45
N GLY A 406 10.16 -11.52 -23.36
CA GLY A 406 11.25 -11.37 -24.32
C GLY A 406 12.36 -10.47 -23.81
N SER A 407 13.49 -10.46 -24.52
CA SER A 407 14.59 -9.54 -24.25
C SER A 407 14.25 -8.12 -24.75
N PRO A 408 14.60 -7.05 -24.01
CA PRO A 408 14.31 -5.67 -24.42
C PRO A 408 14.94 -5.27 -25.76
N ARG A 409 14.17 -4.61 -26.63
CA ARG A 409 14.62 -3.99 -27.89
C ARG A 409 15.37 -2.69 -27.60
N THR A 410 16.57 -2.82 -27.03
CA THR A 410 17.30 -1.72 -26.36
C THR A 410 17.49 -0.48 -27.22
N GLU A 411 17.90 -0.59 -28.48
CA GLU A 411 18.11 0.58 -29.34
C GLU A 411 16.80 1.33 -29.63
N LEU A 412 15.74 0.60 -30.01
CA LEU A 412 14.41 1.21 -30.24
C LEU A 412 13.84 1.84 -28.96
N LEU A 413 14.09 1.22 -27.81
CA LEU A 413 13.69 1.74 -26.51
C LEU A 413 14.43 3.04 -26.16
N VAL A 414 15.73 3.13 -26.49
CA VAL A 414 16.52 4.36 -26.34
C VAL A 414 15.94 5.45 -27.24
N ASP A 415 15.74 5.18 -28.52
CA ASP A 415 15.19 6.17 -29.47
C ASP A 415 13.79 6.66 -29.03
N PHE A 416 12.94 5.74 -28.57
CA PHE A 416 11.61 6.05 -28.06
C PHE A 416 11.68 7.01 -26.86
N LEU A 417 12.55 6.74 -25.89
CA LEU A 417 12.68 7.55 -24.67
C LEU A 417 13.36 8.90 -24.96
N VAL A 418 14.31 8.98 -25.88
CA VAL A 418 14.87 10.24 -26.38
C VAL A 418 13.76 11.11 -26.99
N PHE A 419 12.91 10.52 -27.83
CA PHE A 419 11.82 11.25 -28.48
C PHE A 419 10.73 11.72 -27.49
N HIS A 420 10.25 10.81 -26.63
CA HIS A 420 9.11 11.10 -25.75
C HIS A 420 9.51 11.88 -24.49
N LEU A 421 10.67 11.58 -23.89
CA LEU A 421 11.12 12.13 -22.60
C LEU A 421 12.34 13.05 -22.71
N GLN A 422 13.00 13.13 -23.87
CA GLN A 422 14.23 13.93 -24.06
C GLN A 422 15.35 13.55 -23.09
N TRP A 423 15.42 12.28 -22.72
CA TRP A 423 16.53 11.78 -21.93
C TRP A 423 17.74 11.53 -22.81
N GLU A 424 18.92 11.77 -22.25
CA GLU A 424 20.18 11.42 -22.91
C GLU A 424 20.27 9.89 -23.10
N PRO A 425 20.75 9.40 -24.26
CA PRO A 425 20.91 7.96 -24.52
C PRO A 425 21.73 7.24 -23.45
N SER A 426 22.79 7.89 -22.94
CA SER A 426 23.65 7.35 -21.87
C SER A 426 22.87 7.16 -20.56
N TYR A 427 22.02 8.11 -20.20
CA TYR A 427 21.15 8.04 -19.03
C TYR A 427 20.18 6.86 -19.15
N ILE A 428 19.52 6.71 -20.30
CA ILE A 428 18.56 5.62 -20.53
C ILE A 428 19.25 4.26 -20.33
N ARG A 429 20.39 4.05 -21.00
CA ARG A 429 21.16 2.79 -20.89
C ARG A 429 21.58 2.50 -19.45
N GLN A 430 22.06 3.52 -18.74
CA GLN A 430 22.45 3.39 -17.34
C GLN A 430 21.28 2.98 -16.44
N ARG A 431 20.07 3.52 -16.68
CA ARG A 431 18.87 3.18 -15.91
C ARG A 431 18.30 1.81 -16.24
N MET A 432 18.39 1.36 -17.49
CA MET A 432 17.91 0.02 -17.87
C MET A 432 18.83 -1.12 -17.41
N LEU A 433 20.09 -0.81 -17.13
CA LEU A 433 21.13 -1.79 -16.82
C LEU A 433 20.76 -2.81 -15.74
N PRO A 434 20.16 -2.43 -14.57
CA PRO A 434 19.81 -3.40 -13.54
C PRO A 434 18.78 -4.44 -14.02
N MET A 435 17.82 -4.03 -14.86
CA MET A 435 16.85 -4.96 -15.43
C MET A 435 17.52 -5.91 -16.43
N LEU A 436 18.39 -5.38 -17.27
CA LEU A 436 19.07 -6.15 -18.31
C LEU A 436 20.06 -7.17 -17.72
N SER A 437 20.79 -6.82 -16.67
CA SER A 437 21.66 -7.78 -15.96
C SER A 437 20.85 -8.88 -15.26
N THR A 438 19.70 -8.53 -14.67
CA THR A 438 18.77 -9.52 -14.11
C THR A 438 18.24 -10.48 -15.19
N ILE A 439 17.84 -9.99 -16.36
CA ILE A 439 17.38 -10.82 -17.47
C ILE A 439 18.51 -11.74 -17.96
N PHE A 440 19.71 -11.19 -18.15
CA PHE A 440 20.88 -11.97 -18.55
C PHE A 440 21.19 -13.09 -17.56
N LEU A 441 21.18 -12.82 -16.26
CA LEU A 441 21.41 -13.85 -15.24
C LEU A 441 20.32 -14.93 -15.24
N ARG A 442 19.05 -14.57 -15.49
CA ARG A 442 17.96 -15.54 -15.65
C ARG A 442 18.18 -16.43 -16.87
N GLU A 443 18.55 -15.83 -18.00
CA GLU A 443 18.88 -16.56 -19.22
C GLU A 443 20.06 -17.51 -18.97
N MET A 444 21.12 -17.05 -18.29
CA MET A 444 22.27 -17.86 -17.92
C MET A 444 21.95 -19.03 -17.00
N ALA A 445 21.07 -18.82 -16.01
CA ALA A 445 20.63 -19.87 -15.09
C ALA A 445 19.81 -20.96 -15.81
N ASN A 446 19.05 -20.60 -16.85
CA ASN A 446 18.20 -21.53 -17.60
C ASN A 446 18.95 -22.19 -18.77
N ASN A 447 19.75 -21.42 -19.50
CA ASN A 447 20.45 -21.81 -20.72
C ASN A 447 21.83 -21.11 -20.77
N PRO A 448 22.92 -21.75 -20.31
CA PRO A 448 24.24 -21.13 -20.20
C PRO A 448 24.98 -21.03 -21.55
N ILE A 449 24.31 -20.49 -22.57
CA ILE A 449 24.81 -20.36 -23.95
C ILE A 449 25.34 -18.94 -24.19
N GLN A 450 24.79 -17.93 -23.52
CA GLN A 450 25.15 -16.53 -23.75
C GLN A 450 26.37 -16.12 -22.92
N THR A 451 27.50 -15.80 -23.55
CA THR A 451 28.74 -15.59 -22.80
C THR A 451 28.95 -14.16 -22.28
N LEU A 452 28.26 -13.18 -22.86
CA LEU A 452 28.54 -11.75 -22.61
C LEU A 452 27.26 -10.95 -22.35
N LEU A 453 27.25 -10.23 -21.23
CA LEU A 453 26.26 -9.20 -20.89
C LEU A 453 26.42 -8.03 -21.88
N PHE A 454 25.35 -7.69 -22.61
CA PHE A 454 25.36 -6.74 -23.74
C PHE A 454 26.32 -7.06 -24.89
N GLY A 455 26.77 -8.31 -25.01
CA GLY A 455 27.83 -8.64 -25.97
C GLY A 455 29.18 -7.98 -25.67
N GLN A 456 29.33 -7.34 -24.50
CA GLN A 456 30.50 -6.54 -24.16
C GLN A 456 31.13 -6.89 -22.82
N TYR A 457 30.38 -7.46 -21.88
CA TYR A 457 30.88 -7.67 -20.53
C TYR A 457 30.84 -9.14 -20.13
N GLU A 458 31.98 -9.67 -19.70
CA GLU A 458 32.09 -11.00 -19.10
C GLU A 458 31.92 -10.92 -17.59
N PHE A 459 31.39 -11.99 -16.99
CA PHE A 459 31.35 -12.12 -15.54
C PHE A 459 32.79 -12.23 -15.01
N ASP A 460 33.19 -11.32 -14.12
CA ASP A 460 34.53 -11.31 -13.54
C ASP A 460 34.53 -11.94 -12.14
N SER A 461 33.77 -11.36 -11.21
CA SER A 461 33.76 -11.81 -9.82
C SER A 461 32.58 -11.26 -9.02
N ILE A 462 32.28 -11.90 -7.89
CA ILE A 462 31.45 -11.31 -6.85
C ILE A 462 32.36 -10.44 -5.99
N LEU A 463 32.10 -9.13 -5.96
CA LEU A 463 32.93 -8.17 -5.25
C LEU A 463 32.70 -8.24 -3.74
N ARG A 464 31.42 -8.19 -3.33
CA ARG A 464 31.00 -8.21 -1.92
C ARG A 464 29.52 -8.56 -1.80
N GLU A 465 29.13 -8.88 -0.58
CA GLU A 465 27.73 -8.90 -0.17
C GLU A 465 27.30 -7.51 0.29
N LYS A 466 26.11 -7.07 -0.13
CA LYS A 466 25.47 -5.80 0.25
C LYS A 466 24.12 -6.14 0.84
N ILE A 467 23.80 -5.58 2.01
CA ILE A 467 22.47 -5.68 2.59
C ILE A 467 21.70 -4.42 2.21
N ARG A 468 20.52 -4.59 1.60
CA ARG A 468 19.61 -3.50 1.26
C ARG A 468 18.22 -3.87 1.75
N PHE A 469 17.61 -3.02 2.58
CA PHE A 469 16.28 -3.25 3.14
C PHE A 469 16.13 -4.60 3.87
N GLY A 470 17.16 -5.05 4.58
CA GLY A 470 17.15 -6.34 5.29
C GLY A 470 17.41 -7.56 4.40
N HIS A 471 17.52 -7.38 3.08
CA HIS A 471 17.78 -8.44 2.11
C HIS A 471 19.23 -8.39 1.63
N SER A 472 19.83 -9.57 1.42
CA SER A 472 21.23 -9.70 1.01
C SER A 472 21.33 -9.84 -0.51
N PHE A 473 22.23 -9.06 -1.09
CA PHE A 473 22.53 -9.00 -2.52
C PHE A 473 24.02 -9.20 -2.75
N TYR A 474 24.38 -9.68 -3.94
CA TYR A 474 25.75 -9.65 -4.42
C TYR A 474 26.00 -8.40 -5.25
N VAL A 475 27.10 -7.70 -4.96
CA VAL A 475 27.64 -6.72 -5.89
C VAL A 475 28.48 -7.48 -6.90
N VAL A 476 27.96 -7.65 -8.10
CA VAL A 476 28.64 -8.37 -9.18
C VAL A 476 29.54 -7.40 -9.94
N LYS A 477 30.77 -7.84 -10.18
CA LYS A 477 31.76 -7.15 -11.01
C LYS A 477 31.78 -7.80 -12.38
N TRP A 478 31.57 -6.99 -13.40
CA TRP A 478 31.59 -7.36 -14.80
C TRP A 478 32.79 -6.70 -15.46
N LYS A 479 33.52 -7.42 -16.31
CA LYS A 479 34.70 -6.90 -17.01
C LYS A 479 34.39 -6.72 -18.49
N LYS A 480 34.79 -5.59 -19.06
CA LYS A 480 34.63 -5.36 -20.51
C LYS A 480 35.54 -6.32 -21.27
N ALA A 481 34.95 -7.12 -22.14
CA ALA A 481 35.64 -8.01 -23.06
C ALA A 481 36.48 -7.16 -24.02
N VAL A 482 37.73 -7.59 -24.24
CA VAL A 482 38.62 -6.95 -25.22
C VAL A 482 38.16 -7.39 -26.61
N PRO A 483 37.91 -6.47 -27.57
CA PRO A 483 37.53 -6.86 -28.92
C PRO A 483 38.61 -7.76 -29.51
N ALA A 484 38.25 -8.96 -29.97
CA ALA A 484 39.10 -9.70 -30.89
C ALA A 484 39.27 -8.84 -32.13
N ILE A 485 40.51 -8.61 -32.56
CA ILE A 485 40.84 -7.75 -33.71
C ILE A 485 40.11 -8.27 -34.95
N SER A 486 38.98 -7.67 -35.29
CA SER A 486 38.36 -7.73 -36.60
C SER A 486 38.09 -6.30 -37.04
N ASN A 487 38.78 -5.89 -38.11
CA ASN A 487 38.66 -4.60 -38.77
C ASN A 487 37.21 -4.34 -39.23
N VAL A 488 36.38 -3.79 -38.37
CA VAL A 488 35.19 -3.03 -38.74
C VAL A 488 35.12 -1.87 -37.76
N MET A 489 35.39 -0.66 -38.25
CA MET A 489 35.19 0.57 -37.48
C MET A 489 33.69 0.71 -37.23
N TYR A 490 33.25 0.49 -36.00
CA TYR A 490 32.03 1.12 -35.50
C TYR A 490 32.44 2.45 -34.89
N GLU A 491 31.83 3.53 -35.37
CA GLU A 491 32.00 4.86 -34.83
C GLU A 491 31.75 4.87 -33.32
N ASP A 492 32.72 5.46 -32.63
CA ASP A 492 32.77 5.69 -31.21
C ASP A 492 31.55 6.52 -30.78
N SER A 493 30.55 5.86 -30.19
CA SER A 493 29.33 6.49 -29.66
C SER A 493 29.16 6.17 -28.18
N LEU A 494 30.22 6.33 -27.39
CA LEU A 494 30.15 6.53 -25.95
C LEU A 494 31.17 7.61 -25.60
N GLY A 495 30.73 8.87 -25.70
CA GLY A 495 31.54 10.04 -25.40
C GLY A 495 32.21 9.94 -24.04
N GLU A 496 33.47 10.37 -24.02
CA GLU A 496 34.29 10.53 -22.82
C GLU A 496 33.50 11.17 -21.68
N PHE A 497 33.42 10.50 -20.54
CA PHE A 497 32.94 11.09 -19.30
C PHE A 497 33.97 12.15 -18.85
N GLY A 498 33.74 13.40 -19.27
CA GLY A 498 34.52 14.54 -18.82
C GLY A 498 34.30 14.80 -17.34
N THR A 499 35.36 14.68 -16.55
CA THR A 499 35.47 15.31 -15.24
C THR A 499 35.65 16.81 -15.42
N GLY A 500 34.63 17.61 -15.10
CA GLY A 500 34.65 19.08 -15.08
C GLY A 500 33.76 19.62 -13.96
N PRO A 501 34.04 20.83 -13.43
CA PRO A 501 33.70 21.22 -12.06
C PRO A 501 32.20 21.49 -11.84
N GLU A 502 31.78 21.27 -10.60
CA GLU A 502 30.46 21.58 -10.05
C GLU A 502 30.14 23.08 -10.23
N ASP A 503 29.31 23.41 -11.21
CA ASP A 503 28.54 24.64 -11.22
C ASP A 503 27.09 24.29 -10.87
N ALA A 504 26.73 24.62 -9.62
CA ALA A 504 25.39 24.49 -9.09
C ALA A 504 24.43 25.45 -9.82
N ILE A 505 23.61 24.89 -10.71
CA ILE A 505 22.35 25.53 -11.10
C ILE A 505 21.28 24.92 -10.19
N ASP A 506 20.91 25.66 -9.15
CA ASP A 506 19.75 25.41 -8.29
C ASP A 506 18.48 25.43 -9.16
N VAL A 507 18.08 24.28 -9.67
CA VAL A 507 16.70 24.02 -10.10
C VAL A 507 16.12 23.09 -9.07
N ASP A 508 15.30 23.66 -8.20
CA ASP A 508 14.52 23.00 -7.16
C ASP A 508 13.45 22.09 -7.81
N GLU A 509 13.92 20.99 -8.42
CA GLU A 509 13.10 19.91 -8.94
C GLU A 509 12.73 19.00 -7.76
N ALA A 510 11.44 18.89 -7.47
CA ALA A 510 10.96 17.98 -6.44
C ALA A 510 11.32 16.54 -6.82
N VAL A 511 12.37 16.02 -6.18
CA VAL A 511 12.90 14.66 -6.37
C VAL A 511 11.79 13.64 -6.09
N ASP A 512 11.33 12.97 -7.15
CA ASP A 512 10.48 11.80 -7.03
C ASP A 512 11.32 10.67 -6.41
N LEU A 513 10.84 10.13 -5.28
CA LEU A 513 11.59 9.16 -4.48
C LEU A 513 11.75 7.81 -5.18
N THR A 514 11.22 7.60 -6.38
CA THR A 514 11.51 6.40 -7.20
C THR A 514 12.79 6.49 -8.04
N ASP A 515 13.42 7.68 -8.14
CA ASP A 515 14.65 7.90 -8.94
C ASP A 515 15.95 7.46 -8.25
N GLU A 516 15.90 7.04 -6.98
CA GLU A 516 17.07 6.58 -6.21
C GLU A 516 17.51 5.14 -6.57
N PHE A 517 17.66 4.86 -7.86
CA PHE A 517 18.59 3.80 -8.27
C PHE A 517 20.01 4.34 -8.08
N ASP A 518 20.81 3.68 -7.24
CA ASP A 518 22.28 3.80 -7.27
C ASP A 518 22.68 3.53 -8.72
N SER A 519 23.02 4.59 -9.45
CA SER A 519 23.29 4.47 -10.87
C SER A 519 24.56 3.63 -11.05
N PRO A 520 24.52 2.57 -11.88
CA PRO A 520 25.67 1.69 -12.05
C PRO A 520 26.90 2.50 -12.50
N LYS A 521 28.02 2.31 -11.80
CA LYS A 521 29.26 3.05 -12.05
C LYS A 521 30.19 2.20 -12.90
N ILE A 522 30.72 2.79 -13.97
CA ILE A 522 31.80 2.20 -14.75
C ILE A 522 33.12 2.62 -14.11
N HIS A 523 33.94 1.64 -13.74
CA HIS A 523 35.24 1.86 -13.10
C HIS A 523 36.36 1.45 -14.07
N ILE A 524 37.35 2.30 -14.27
CA ILE A 524 38.56 1.95 -15.02
C ILE A 524 39.63 1.56 -14.00
N GLN A 525 40.14 0.34 -14.09
CA GLN A 525 41.23 -0.15 -13.24
C GLN A 525 42.22 -0.91 -14.13
N ASP A 526 43.49 -0.51 -14.09
CA ASP A 526 44.59 -1.15 -14.83
C ASP A 526 44.34 -1.31 -16.34
N GLY A 527 43.70 -0.31 -16.97
CA GLY A 527 43.37 -0.33 -18.40
C GLY A 527 42.15 -1.18 -18.78
N CYS A 528 41.50 -1.83 -17.81
CA CYS A 528 40.26 -2.58 -18.00
C CYS A 528 39.06 -1.78 -17.49
N SER A 529 37.97 -1.76 -18.26
CA SER A 529 36.69 -1.17 -17.83
C SER A 529 35.84 -2.21 -17.10
N PHE A 530 35.33 -1.86 -15.93
CA PHE A 530 34.47 -2.70 -15.12
C PHE A 530 33.11 -2.06 -14.89
N LEU A 531 32.08 -2.89 -14.84
CA LEU A 531 30.73 -2.50 -14.49
C LEU A 531 30.31 -3.19 -13.19
N LEU A 532 29.59 -2.49 -12.32
CA LEU A 532 29.06 -3.03 -11.07
C LEU A 532 27.53 -3.05 -11.08
N THR A 533 26.94 -4.18 -10.68
CA THR A 533 25.49 -4.29 -10.49
C THR A 533 25.15 -4.95 -9.15
N ASP A 534 24.01 -4.56 -8.57
CA ASP A 534 23.47 -5.18 -7.35
C ASP A 534 22.51 -6.29 -7.78
N GLU A 535 22.85 -7.55 -7.50
CA GLU A 535 22.14 -8.73 -8.00
C GLU A 535 21.65 -9.64 -6.88
N ASN A 536 20.57 -10.37 -7.14
CA ASN A 536 20.08 -11.36 -6.20
C ASN A 536 21.06 -12.54 -6.04
N MET A 537 21.32 -12.94 -4.80
CA MET A 537 22.29 -13.99 -4.48
C MET A 537 21.93 -15.36 -5.06
N GLU A 538 20.64 -15.74 -5.00
CA GLU A 538 20.17 -17.03 -5.52
C GLU A 538 20.29 -17.08 -7.04
N LEU A 539 19.92 -15.98 -7.71
CA LEU A 539 20.01 -15.85 -9.16
C LEU A 539 21.46 -15.92 -9.65
N VAL A 540 22.39 -15.21 -8.99
CA VAL A 540 23.82 -15.30 -9.30
C VAL A 540 24.35 -16.70 -9.02
N GLY A 541 23.92 -17.33 -7.92
CA GLY A 541 24.30 -18.70 -7.58
C GLY A 541 23.82 -19.73 -8.61
N ALA A 542 22.64 -19.51 -9.20
CA ALA A 542 22.11 -20.37 -10.26
C ALA A 542 22.84 -20.14 -11.60
N ALA A 543 23.16 -18.90 -11.94
CA ALA A 543 23.85 -18.55 -13.19
C ALA A 543 25.35 -18.90 -13.17
N TYR A 544 26.03 -18.72 -12.02
CA TYR A 544 27.47 -18.86 -11.85
C TYR A 544 27.81 -19.61 -10.54
N PRO A 545 27.45 -20.90 -10.44
CA PRO A 545 27.54 -21.67 -9.19
C PRO A 545 28.98 -21.81 -8.67
N GLU A 546 29.96 -22.00 -9.56
CA GLU A 546 31.37 -22.15 -9.16
C GLU A 546 31.95 -20.86 -8.58
N GLN A 547 31.65 -19.72 -9.20
CA GLN A 547 32.10 -18.41 -8.77
C GLN A 547 31.44 -18.01 -7.44
N ALA A 548 30.15 -18.32 -7.28
CA ALA A 548 29.44 -18.12 -6.02
C ALA A 548 30.02 -18.98 -4.89
N ALA A 549 30.29 -20.26 -5.15
CA ALA A 549 30.91 -21.17 -4.18
C ALA A 549 32.31 -20.69 -3.78
N LYS A 550 33.12 -20.26 -4.75
CA LYS A 550 34.46 -19.70 -4.52
C LYS A 550 34.41 -18.46 -3.62
N PHE A 551 33.50 -17.52 -3.90
CA PHE A 551 33.32 -16.32 -3.09
C PHE A 551 32.97 -16.65 -1.63
N LEU A 552 32.05 -17.60 -1.42
CA LEU A 552 31.66 -18.04 -0.08
C LEU A 552 32.82 -18.70 0.69
N GLN A 553 33.61 -19.56 0.02
CA GLN A 553 34.81 -20.19 0.60
C GLN A 553 35.86 -19.15 1.02
N GLU A 554 36.12 -18.17 0.17
CA GLU A 554 37.06 -17.08 0.48
C GLU A 554 36.59 -16.23 1.67
N LYS A 555 35.28 -15.97 1.77
CA LYS A 555 34.67 -15.26 2.90
C LYS A 555 34.84 -16.04 4.21
N GLU A 556 34.62 -17.36 4.18
CA GLU A 556 34.77 -18.22 5.36
C GLU A 556 36.23 -18.34 5.81
N MET A 557 37.17 -18.50 4.87
CA MET A 557 38.61 -18.48 5.18
C MET A 557 39.06 -17.15 5.80
N LYS A 558 38.49 -16.01 5.36
CA LYS A 558 38.76 -14.70 5.97
C LYS A 558 38.20 -14.61 7.39
N ARG A 559 37.00 -15.15 7.65
CA ARG A 559 36.40 -15.22 8.99
C ARG A 559 37.26 -16.02 9.97
N GLN A 560 37.76 -17.19 9.53
CA GLN A 560 38.61 -18.06 10.36
C GLN A 560 39.98 -17.46 10.69
N LYS A 561 40.46 -16.48 9.89
CA LYS A 561 41.71 -15.75 10.14
C LYS A 561 41.56 -14.55 11.10
N THR A 562 40.34 -14.19 11.47
CA THR A 562 40.06 -13.16 12.49
C THR A 562 40.06 -13.82 13.87
N PRO A 563 40.87 -13.37 14.85
CA PRO A 563 40.94 -14.05 16.14
C PRO A 563 39.62 -13.91 16.89
N SER A 564 38.97 -15.02 17.20
CA SER A 564 37.88 -15.06 18.17
C SER A 564 38.44 -14.72 19.55
N THR A 565 37.85 -13.73 20.21
CA THR A 565 38.18 -13.40 21.61
C THR A 565 37.80 -14.60 22.49
N PRO A 566 38.71 -15.18 23.29
CA PRO A 566 38.36 -16.33 24.10
C PRO A 566 37.52 -15.90 25.30
N ALA A 567 36.52 -16.73 25.62
CA ALA A 567 35.71 -16.64 26.82
C ALA A 567 36.58 -16.68 28.09
N CYS A 568 36.16 -15.92 29.09
CA CYS A 568 36.79 -15.76 30.39
C CYS A 568 37.07 -17.12 31.06
N GLY A 569 38.36 -17.43 31.24
CA GLY A 569 38.87 -18.58 31.98
C GLY A 569 40.05 -18.14 32.85
N THR A 570 39.98 -18.51 34.12
CA THR A 570 40.81 -18.13 35.27
C THR A 570 42.26 -18.62 35.23
N SER A 571 43.08 -18.08 36.15
CA SER A 571 44.52 -18.31 36.43
C SER A 571 45.47 -17.47 35.57
N GLY A 572 46.63 -16.98 36.02
CA GLY A 572 47.47 -17.19 37.20
C GLY A 572 48.86 -16.62 36.82
N LYS A 573 49.51 -15.86 37.71
CA LYS A 573 50.71 -15.05 37.46
C LYS A 573 51.95 -15.84 36.99
N SER A 574 52.75 -15.28 36.07
CA SER A 574 54.22 -15.09 36.23
C SER A 574 54.91 -14.39 35.02
N ASP A 575 55.49 -13.22 35.32
CA ASP A 575 56.70 -12.50 34.87
C ASP A 575 57.38 -12.57 33.47
N SER A 576 57.63 -11.33 32.97
CA SER A 576 58.75 -10.79 32.16
C SER A 576 58.92 -11.32 30.71
N SER A 577 59.26 -10.56 29.66
CA SER A 577 60.00 -9.30 29.50
C SER A 577 59.66 -8.61 28.16
N LYS A 578 59.83 -7.27 28.11
CA LYS A 578 59.34 -6.28 27.13
C LYS A 578 59.82 -6.42 25.66
N ALA A 579 58.92 -6.05 24.73
CA ALA A 579 59.16 -5.01 23.71
C ALA A 579 57.83 -4.30 23.40
N LYS A 580 57.79 -2.97 23.63
CA LYS A 580 56.61 -2.11 23.58
C LYS A 580 56.39 -1.54 22.17
N GLY A 581 55.26 -1.87 21.54
CA GLY A 581 54.60 -1.03 20.54
C GLY A 581 53.29 -0.53 21.16
N VAL A 582 53.24 0.77 21.49
CA VAL A 582 52.12 1.40 22.21
C VAL A 582 50.99 1.68 21.22
N GLN A 583 49.85 1.02 21.42
CA GLN A 583 48.57 1.37 20.82
C GLN A 583 47.95 2.50 21.68
N LEU A 584 47.95 3.73 21.17
CA LEU A 584 47.33 4.87 21.85
C LEU A 584 45.81 4.81 21.65
N SER A 585 45.09 4.85 22.77
CA SER A 585 43.63 4.95 22.83
C SER A 585 43.14 6.30 22.32
N ILE A 586 42.00 6.27 21.62
CA ILE A 586 41.21 7.43 21.21
C ILE A 586 40.82 8.23 22.48
N THR A 587 41.64 9.22 22.83
CA THR A 587 41.34 10.31 23.77
C THR A 587 42.27 11.52 23.60
N GLU A 588 43.25 11.45 22.68
CA GLU A 588 44.06 12.60 22.28
C GLU A 588 43.58 13.17 20.95
N PHE A 589 42.54 13.99 20.95
CA PHE A 589 42.34 14.98 19.87
C PHE A 589 41.66 16.29 20.28
N TYR A 590 41.40 16.50 21.58
CA TYR A 590 40.96 17.80 22.08
C TYR A 590 41.75 18.23 23.32
N ARG A 591 42.72 19.14 23.11
CA ARG A 591 43.01 20.21 24.06
C ARG A 591 43.48 21.46 23.32
N ALA A 592 42.74 22.54 23.57
CA ALA A 592 42.95 23.88 23.08
C ALA A 592 44.19 24.55 23.69
N THR A 593 44.74 25.54 22.98
CA THR A 593 45.53 26.60 23.58
C THR A 593 45.21 27.95 22.95
N LYS A 594 44.55 28.79 23.74
CA LYS A 594 44.61 30.25 23.64
C LYS A 594 46.04 30.71 23.92
N THR A 595 46.51 31.69 23.16
CA THR A 595 47.68 32.52 23.52
C THR A 595 47.20 33.96 23.68
N GLN A 596 47.55 34.58 24.80
CA GLN A 596 47.36 36.01 25.11
C GLN A 596 48.59 36.82 24.72
N GLN A 597 48.41 38.05 24.22
CA GLN A 597 49.06 39.32 24.65
C GLN A 597 48.67 40.43 23.64
N GLN A 598 47.84 41.40 24.05
CA GLN A 598 48.15 42.74 24.58
C GLN A 598 48.64 43.75 23.51
N THR A 599 47.86 44.82 23.27
CA THR A 599 48.16 46.24 23.64
C THR A 599 47.03 47.18 23.21
N ALA A 600 46.68 48.13 24.10
CA ALA A 600 46.20 49.53 23.97
C ALA A 600 45.46 49.98 22.68
N ASP A 601 44.45 50.86 22.66
CA ASP A 601 44.25 52.10 23.45
C ASP A 601 42.86 52.71 23.10
N THR A 602 42.29 53.54 24.01
CA THR A 602 41.34 54.68 23.78
C THR A 602 39.98 54.42 23.07
N THR A 603 38.83 55.09 23.29
CA THR A 603 38.26 56.16 24.13
C THR A 603 36.76 56.24 23.77
N ASP A 604 35.90 56.60 24.74
CA ASP A 604 34.64 57.38 24.58
C ASP A 604 33.51 56.79 23.70
N SER A 605 32.21 57.06 23.90
CA SER A 605 31.40 57.77 24.89
C SER A 605 29.93 57.61 24.47
N THR A 606 28.98 57.74 25.42
CA THR A 606 27.60 58.30 25.27
C THR A 606 26.61 57.62 24.30
N ASN A 607 25.29 57.65 24.42
CA ASN A 607 24.27 58.00 25.41
C ASN A 607 22.93 57.61 24.75
N GLU A 608 21.88 57.49 25.58
CA GLU A 608 20.47 57.84 25.29
C GLU A 608 19.72 57.06 24.19
N ASP A 609 18.39 56.95 24.18
CA ASP A 609 17.29 56.88 25.13
C ASP A 609 16.03 56.92 24.23
N GLU A 610 14.89 56.50 24.80
CA GLU A 610 13.54 56.95 24.40
C GLU A 610 12.98 56.55 23.01
N GLU A 611 11.67 56.53 22.78
CA GLU A 611 10.50 56.18 23.57
C GLU A 611 9.34 56.04 22.56
N THR A 612 8.32 55.30 22.99
CA THR A 612 6.89 55.35 22.65
C THR A 612 6.35 56.16 21.44
N SER A 613 5.37 55.58 20.73
CA SER A 613 4.01 56.16 20.73
C SER A 613 2.96 55.25 20.09
N THR A 614 1.80 55.26 20.75
CA THR A 614 0.54 54.59 20.44
C THR A 614 -0.33 55.39 19.48
N GLY A 615 -1.11 54.69 18.63
CA GLY A 615 -2.23 55.27 17.89
C GLY A 615 -3.37 54.29 17.63
N LYS A 616 -4.50 54.46 18.35
CA LYS A 616 -5.79 53.77 18.13
C LYS A 616 -6.65 54.55 17.12
N ARG A 617 -7.38 53.86 16.23
CA ARG A 617 -8.81 54.13 15.92
C ARG A 617 -9.48 52.99 15.11
N LYS A 618 -10.71 52.68 15.56
CA LYS A 618 -11.81 51.80 15.07
C LYS A 618 -12.27 52.15 13.63
N ALA A 619 -13.00 51.36 12.83
CA ALA A 619 -13.68 50.05 12.90
C ALA A 619 -14.09 49.63 11.47
N SER A 620 -14.23 48.32 11.20
CA SER A 620 -15.41 47.75 10.52
C SER A 620 -15.32 46.22 10.47
N SER A 621 -16.47 45.58 10.62
CA SER A 621 -16.73 44.15 10.69
C SER A 621 -16.63 43.46 9.32
N SER A 622 -15.95 42.32 9.22
CA SER A 622 -16.36 41.25 8.31
C SER A 622 -15.89 39.88 8.80
N SER A 623 -16.79 38.93 8.62
CA SER A 623 -16.78 37.54 9.03
C SER A 623 -15.56 36.75 8.55
N THR A 624 -15.00 35.95 9.45
CA THR A 624 -14.00 34.92 9.22
C THR A 624 -14.44 33.92 8.14
N LEU A 625 -13.84 34.01 6.96
CA LEU A 625 -13.95 33.01 5.90
C LEU A 625 -13.13 31.76 6.25
N SER A 626 -13.68 30.58 5.95
CA SER A 626 -13.03 29.29 6.20
C SER A 626 -11.83 29.03 5.27
N LYS A 627 -10.91 28.17 5.71
CA LYS A 627 -9.66 27.80 5.02
C LYS A 627 -9.85 27.31 3.56
N SER A 628 -11.07 26.93 3.17
CA SER A 628 -11.43 26.52 1.81
C SER A 628 -11.43 27.69 0.80
N VAL A 629 -11.72 28.92 1.23
CA VAL A 629 -11.88 30.07 0.32
C VAL A 629 -10.53 30.72 -0.05
N ARG A 630 -9.50 30.60 0.79
CA ARG A 630 -8.15 31.14 0.49
C ARG A 630 -7.42 30.41 -0.64
N ARG A 631 -7.82 29.19 -1.02
CA ARG A 631 -7.15 28.42 -2.08
C ARG A 631 -7.62 28.73 -3.50
N ARG A 632 -8.61 29.60 -3.70
CA ARG A 632 -9.19 29.93 -5.03
C ARG A 632 -8.86 31.33 -5.56
N LEU A 633 -7.91 32.05 -4.97
CA LEU A 633 -7.52 33.40 -5.42
C LEU A 633 -6.03 33.50 -5.82
N LEU A 634 -5.43 32.40 -6.23
CA LEU A 634 -4.19 32.40 -6.99
C LEU A 634 -4.48 31.51 -8.19
N PHE A 635 -4.13 31.99 -9.40
CA PHE A 635 -4.48 31.47 -10.74
C PHE A 635 -5.75 32.10 -11.35
N ASP A 636 -5.60 33.37 -11.76
CA ASP A 636 -5.94 33.77 -13.14
C ASP A 636 -4.75 33.43 -14.04
#